data_AF-A0A357N028-F1
#
_entry.id   AF-A0A357N028-F1
#
_cell.length_a   1.000
_cell.length_b   1.000
_cell.length_c   1.000
_cell.angle_alpha   90.00
_cell.angle_beta   90.00
_cell.angle_gamma   90.00
#
_symmetry.space_group_name_H-M   'P 1'
#
loop_
_entity.id
_entity.type
_entity.pdbx_description
1 polymer ?
#
loop_
_entity_poly.entity_id
_entity_poly.type
_entity_poly.pdbx_seq_one_letter_code
_entity_poly.pdbx_strand_id
1 'polypeptide(L)'
;GVYNRSRLPGRNDYFQLPDWNTYVESGQHLDLTLPAGETVNRMEIRGAAFGSLAHGPDAEHATEVLATRPRGVVRSVQDIPAQQGGVLRFSNVEQETPIQEVWAYNVSEGAEPEGTVKQTYVIDSQALPDYTNLDALRHYIDGRFPAAERSTVMALPKGAGSRRRGADSLPTQPRPIVHVLIPSGVGDAPANQPLIRSWAYSWENMHDGLDGVAIDLPALGLPATHDGLIPLNIRIKDPIWPARDMIDVSVSVQPGQKRTLWLDLRDRILTPDSLWLSIASAAPGFDAAALDGAQIRLVFKPRADALKEHVADRFNQVRDNWGFLVEEHTTSKRQRLYARVYADLSDLLRVDPDHELGRLYWNYISYNSQGRPPYTAPAVPKGVPAWAFNQVQDLAQVRQFVDWWIDERQVAYGDFGGGISDDSDLTQQWPGLALMGVQPDRLNASLTALSDAVYRNGMFSNGLSTIETDELHSYEEGINTNSAMLYLNWGDPLTVERLMETVKAFDERIILRNPQGNLLFSSNWFGGNKVYREPNWQWQKPYSFPVLHPAFLLGQYNADPTGRKLVIGLADGYLAHAGTDEKGRFTLPNEINWATGATRGGELNNGSGGGDTMHTFWAAWRWTGDAKYLQALDYRVARGGPGALANLGENYVDALGRQQDWYPKLTAEADAGKTGFASLMAWQASGDTKYIDALHADGLQAKVQRAYMNTEGHWWSDRVEAPSEFLQRARLGGIALKRNQSWPGHTVSWRFDRDGAAEQVALLVHAP
;
A
#
# COMPACT_ATOMS: atom_id res chain seq x y z
N GLY A 1 0.19 -10.06 -5.56
CA GLY A 1 0.54 -10.10 -4.13
C GLY A 1 1.67 -11.03 -3.84
N VAL A 2 2.00 -11.14 -2.55
CA VAL A 2 2.96 -12.10 -2.02
C VAL A 2 2.15 -13.27 -1.46
N TYR A 3 2.30 -14.45 -2.07
CA TYR A 3 1.75 -15.69 -1.55
C TYR A 3 2.78 -16.27 -0.57
N ASN A 4 2.58 -16.03 0.72
CA ASN A 4 3.43 -16.56 1.77
C ASN A 4 2.94 -17.93 2.29
N ARG A 5 1.66 -18.26 2.07
CA ARG A 5 1.14 -19.64 2.10
C ARG A 5 1.17 -20.31 0.73
N SER A 6 2.09 -19.88 -0.12
CA SER A 6 2.27 -20.38 -1.48
C SER A 6 2.45 -21.90 -1.48
N ARG A 7 1.80 -22.55 -2.43
CA ARG A 7 1.97 -23.98 -2.72
C ARG A 7 3.28 -24.27 -3.46
N LEU A 8 3.93 -23.24 -4.00
CA LEU A 8 5.23 -23.37 -4.66
C LEU A 8 6.33 -23.82 -3.68
N PRO A 9 7.16 -24.81 -4.07
CA PRO A 9 8.30 -25.24 -3.26
C PRO A 9 9.25 -24.09 -2.90
N GLY A 10 9.70 -24.04 -1.65
CA GLY A 10 10.66 -23.03 -1.18
C GLY A 10 10.08 -21.65 -0.89
N ARG A 11 8.75 -21.45 -1.04
CA ARG A 11 8.05 -20.23 -0.55
C ARG A 11 7.46 -20.37 0.85
N ASN A 12 7.58 -21.54 1.45
CA ASN A 12 7.48 -21.76 2.88
C ASN A 12 8.91 -21.80 3.45
N ASP A 13 9.47 -20.65 3.81
CA ASP A 13 10.83 -20.52 4.38
C ASP A 13 10.79 -20.15 5.88
N TYR A 14 11.96 -19.90 6.49
CA TYR A 14 12.19 -19.69 7.92
C TYR A 14 11.31 -18.61 8.58
N PHE A 15 10.84 -17.61 7.82
CA PHE A 15 9.83 -16.64 8.24
C PHE A 15 8.69 -16.62 7.22
N GLN A 16 7.53 -17.15 7.60
CA GLN A 16 6.30 -16.97 6.85
C GLN A 16 5.71 -15.60 7.20
N LEU A 17 5.57 -14.73 6.21
CA LEU A 17 4.81 -13.49 6.36
C LEU A 17 3.31 -13.78 6.12
N PRO A 18 2.37 -12.90 6.52
CA PRO A 18 0.97 -13.01 6.12
C PRO A 18 0.80 -12.89 4.60
N ASP A 19 -0.20 -13.55 3.99
CA ASP A 19 -0.50 -13.32 2.57
C ASP A 19 -0.94 -11.85 2.37
N TRP A 20 -0.37 -11.15 1.38
CA TRP A 20 -0.62 -9.72 1.18
C TRP A 20 -1.00 -9.39 -0.27
N ASN A 21 -2.02 -8.55 -0.41
CA ASN A 21 -2.58 -8.04 -1.65
C ASN A 21 -2.80 -9.16 -2.70
N THR A 22 -3.46 -10.23 -2.26
CA THR A 22 -3.75 -11.41 -3.08
C THR A 22 -5.01 -12.12 -2.61
N TYR A 23 -5.75 -12.74 -3.53
CA TYR A 23 -6.80 -13.71 -3.17
C TYR A 23 -6.18 -15.08 -2.94
N VAL A 24 -6.71 -15.87 -2.00
CA VAL A 24 -6.22 -17.23 -1.73
C VAL A 24 -6.33 -18.12 -2.97
N GLU A 25 -7.38 -17.93 -3.77
CA GLU A 25 -7.62 -18.72 -4.99
C GLU A 25 -6.98 -18.10 -6.26
N SER A 26 -6.29 -16.96 -6.16
CA SER A 26 -5.68 -16.30 -7.32
C SER A 26 -4.37 -16.95 -7.79
N GLY A 27 -3.79 -16.41 -8.87
CA GLY A 27 -2.49 -16.84 -9.38
C GLY A 27 -2.57 -17.94 -10.46
N GLN A 28 -3.78 -18.41 -10.76
CA GLN A 28 -4.02 -19.36 -11.85
C GLN A 28 -4.13 -18.65 -13.21
N HIS A 29 -4.83 -17.52 -13.26
CA HIS A 29 -5.06 -16.74 -14.48
C HIS A 29 -4.59 -15.29 -14.30
N LEU A 30 -4.04 -14.72 -15.38
CA LEU A 30 -3.82 -13.29 -15.54
C LEU A 30 -4.62 -12.84 -16.77
N ASP A 31 -5.60 -11.97 -16.55
CA ASP A 31 -6.49 -11.46 -17.60
C ASP A 31 -6.11 -10.01 -17.94
N LEU A 32 -5.81 -9.77 -19.22
CA LEU A 32 -5.37 -8.49 -19.74
C LEU A 32 -6.37 -8.01 -20.80
N THR A 33 -7.07 -6.92 -20.51
CA THR A 33 -7.99 -6.31 -21.49
C THR A 33 -7.21 -5.60 -22.58
N LEU A 34 -7.50 -5.92 -23.84
CA LEU A 34 -6.98 -5.20 -24.99
C LEU A 34 -7.92 -4.04 -25.35
N PRO A 35 -7.40 -2.81 -25.54
CA PRO A 35 -8.23 -1.71 -26.01
C PRO A 35 -8.90 -2.05 -27.35
N ALA A 36 -10.18 -1.71 -27.51
CA ALA A 36 -11.00 -2.16 -28.65
C ALA A 36 -10.46 -1.77 -30.04
N GLY A 37 -9.71 -0.67 -30.13
CA GLY A 37 -9.11 -0.20 -31.38
C GLY A 37 -7.71 -0.75 -31.65
N GLU A 38 -7.06 -1.35 -30.66
CA GLU A 38 -5.65 -1.73 -30.74
C GLU A 38 -5.47 -3.17 -31.23
N THR A 39 -4.44 -3.36 -32.05
CA THR A 39 -4.07 -4.69 -32.59
C THR A 39 -2.86 -5.23 -31.85
N VAL A 40 -2.84 -6.53 -31.56
CA VAL A 40 -1.69 -7.23 -30.99
C VAL A 40 -1.38 -8.47 -31.83
N ASN A 41 -0.13 -8.63 -32.24
CA ASN A 41 0.33 -9.81 -33.00
C ASN A 41 1.63 -10.43 -32.44
N ARG A 42 2.15 -9.89 -31.34
CA ARG A 42 3.31 -10.44 -30.63
C ARG A 42 3.16 -10.25 -29.13
N MET A 43 3.59 -11.27 -28.39
CA MET A 43 3.64 -11.26 -26.92
C MET A 43 5.04 -11.60 -26.43
N GLU A 44 5.53 -10.83 -25.46
CA GLU A 44 6.74 -11.14 -24.72
C GLU A 44 6.43 -11.31 -23.24
N ILE A 45 6.86 -12.42 -22.65
CA ILE A 45 6.62 -12.74 -21.24
C ILE A 45 7.94 -13.08 -20.55
N ARG A 46 8.23 -12.37 -19.47
CA ARG A 46 9.35 -12.62 -18.58
C ARG A 46 8.86 -13.15 -17.24
N GLY A 47 9.59 -14.09 -16.65
CA GLY A 47 9.26 -14.69 -15.36
C GLY A 47 9.26 -16.21 -15.43
N ALA A 48 8.94 -16.85 -14.30
CA ALA A 48 8.96 -18.30 -14.16
C ALA A 48 7.66 -18.97 -14.67
N ALA A 49 6.57 -18.20 -14.75
CA ALA A 49 5.23 -18.66 -15.15
C ALA A 49 5.23 -19.41 -16.48
N PHE A 50 4.59 -20.57 -16.55
CA PHE A 50 4.48 -21.38 -17.77
C PHE A 50 3.04 -21.89 -17.90
N GLY A 51 2.54 -22.00 -19.12
CA GLY A 51 1.10 -21.93 -19.33
C GLY A 51 0.66 -21.73 -20.76
N SER A 52 -0.63 -21.48 -20.94
CA SER A 52 -1.23 -21.10 -22.22
C SER A 52 -1.65 -19.63 -22.22
N LEU A 53 -1.49 -18.97 -23.35
CA LEU A 53 -2.07 -17.68 -23.65
C LEU A 53 -3.28 -17.91 -24.55
N ALA A 54 -4.44 -17.39 -24.14
CA ALA A 54 -5.68 -17.48 -24.91
C ALA A 54 -6.33 -16.11 -25.11
N HIS A 55 -7.22 -16.00 -26.09
CA HIS A 55 -8.01 -14.82 -26.38
C HIS A 55 -9.52 -15.12 -26.40
N GLY A 56 -10.31 -14.09 -26.11
CA GLY A 56 -11.75 -14.10 -26.27
C GLY A 56 -12.35 -12.71 -26.09
N PRO A 57 -13.68 -12.58 -26.25
CA PRO A 57 -14.38 -11.30 -26.09
C PRO A 57 -14.34 -10.78 -24.65
N ASP A 58 -14.23 -11.68 -23.67
CA ASP A 58 -14.09 -11.39 -22.24
C ASP A 58 -13.27 -12.50 -21.57
N ALA A 59 -13.02 -12.35 -20.27
CA ALA A 59 -12.22 -13.28 -19.49
C ALA A 59 -12.83 -14.71 -19.43
N GLU A 60 -14.15 -14.84 -19.28
CA GLU A 60 -14.83 -16.13 -19.18
C GLU A 60 -14.75 -16.91 -20.50
N HIS A 61 -14.83 -16.20 -21.63
CA HIS A 61 -14.82 -16.78 -22.97
C HIS A 61 -13.44 -16.79 -23.64
N ALA A 62 -12.36 -16.43 -22.92
CA ALA A 62 -10.99 -16.44 -23.43
C ALA A 62 -10.43 -17.87 -23.61
N THR A 63 -10.94 -18.56 -24.63
CA THR A 63 -10.67 -19.99 -24.90
C THR A 63 -9.86 -20.25 -26.16
N GLU A 64 -9.67 -19.25 -27.04
CA GLU A 64 -8.86 -19.39 -28.25
C GLU A 64 -7.38 -19.39 -27.89
N VAL A 65 -6.75 -20.57 -27.80
CA VAL A 65 -5.33 -20.68 -27.45
C VAL A 65 -4.45 -20.15 -28.58
N LEU A 66 -3.75 -19.06 -28.30
CA LEU A 66 -2.84 -18.40 -29.25
C LEU A 66 -1.42 -18.96 -29.15
N ALA A 67 -0.97 -19.30 -27.94
CA ALA A 67 0.37 -19.81 -27.71
C ALA A 67 0.49 -20.59 -26.40
N THR A 68 1.53 -21.43 -26.30
CA THR A 68 1.89 -22.15 -25.08
C THR A 68 3.34 -21.83 -24.71
N ARG A 69 3.55 -21.40 -23.47
CA ARG A 69 4.87 -21.09 -22.92
C ARG A 69 5.41 -22.30 -22.15
N PRO A 70 6.57 -22.86 -22.53
CA PRO A 70 7.15 -24.02 -21.86
C PRO A 70 7.80 -23.66 -20.51
N ARG A 71 7.92 -24.67 -19.64
CA ARG A 71 8.60 -24.56 -18.33
C ARG A 71 10.10 -24.28 -18.51
N GLY A 72 10.68 -23.52 -17.59
CA GLY A 72 12.14 -23.27 -17.53
C GLY A 72 12.63 -22.13 -18.42
N VAL A 73 11.73 -21.45 -19.14
CA VAL A 73 12.05 -20.26 -19.92
C VAL A 73 11.98 -19.02 -19.04
N VAL A 74 13.02 -18.18 -19.07
CA VAL A 74 13.05 -16.91 -18.33
C VAL A 74 12.35 -15.79 -19.11
N ARG A 75 12.54 -15.75 -20.44
CA ARG A 75 11.91 -14.81 -21.37
C ARG A 75 11.47 -15.55 -22.62
N SER A 76 10.21 -15.38 -23.01
CA SER A 76 9.63 -15.95 -24.24
C SER A 76 9.19 -14.82 -25.16
N VAL A 77 9.45 -14.97 -26.46
CA VAL A 77 8.97 -14.10 -27.53
C VAL A 77 8.11 -14.96 -28.43
N GLN A 78 6.85 -14.59 -28.61
CA GLN A 78 5.89 -15.38 -29.36
C GLN A 78 5.14 -14.49 -30.35
N ASP A 79 5.29 -14.79 -31.64
CA ASP A 79 4.39 -14.28 -32.66
C ASP A 79 3.07 -15.03 -32.56
N ILE A 80 1.97 -14.29 -32.60
CA ILE A 80 0.60 -14.81 -32.49
C ILE A 80 -0.24 -14.28 -33.66
N PRO A 81 -1.35 -14.96 -34.03
CA PRO A 81 -2.31 -14.38 -34.95
C PRO A 81 -2.79 -13.01 -34.44
N ALA A 82 -2.98 -12.05 -35.34
CA ALA A 82 -3.38 -10.70 -34.97
C ALA A 82 -4.74 -10.70 -34.24
N GLN A 83 -4.77 -10.11 -33.05
CA GLN A 83 -5.93 -9.94 -32.19
C GLN A 83 -6.30 -8.47 -32.10
N GLN A 84 -7.60 -8.17 -31.97
CA GLN A 84 -8.11 -6.81 -31.79
C GLN A 84 -9.17 -6.79 -30.69
N GLY A 85 -9.01 -5.91 -29.70
CA GLY A 85 -9.90 -5.84 -28.53
C GLY A 85 -10.01 -7.16 -27.75
N GLY A 86 -10.98 -7.24 -26.83
CA GLY A 86 -11.23 -8.44 -26.01
C GLY A 86 -10.24 -8.61 -24.85
N VAL A 87 -10.01 -9.85 -24.43
CA VAL A 87 -9.14 -10.20 -23.29
C VAL A 87 -8.10 -11.23 -23.71
N LEU A 88 -6.85 -10.99 -23.34
CA LEU A 88 -5.79 -11.98 -23.33
C LEU A 88 -5.69 -12.62 -21.93
N ARG A 89 -5.91 -13.93 -21.85
CA ARG A 89 -5.80 -14.71 -20.62
C ARG A 89 -4.54 -15.57 -20.64
N PHE A 90 -3.61 -15.33 -19.73
CA PHE A 90 -2.54 -16.27 -19.44
C PHE A 90 -2.96 -17.23 -18.33
N SER A 91 -2.93 -18.53 -18.59
CA SER A 91 -3.30 -19.59 -17.65
C SER A 91 -2.06 -20.36 -17.22
N ASN A 92 -1.64 -20.21 -15.97
CA ASN A 92 -0.54 -20.95 -15.38
C ASN A 92 -0.86 -22.46 -15.36
N VAL A 93 0.12 -23.31 -15.64
CA VAL A 93 0.00 -24.74 -15.30
C VAL A 93 0.18 -24.93 -13.79
N GLU A 94 1.10 -24.18 -13.20
CA GLU A 94 1.40 -24.20 -11.76
C GLU A 94 0.96 -22.86 -11.17
N GLN A 95 -0.16 -22.88 -10.44
CA GLN A 95 -0.76 -21.71 -9.78
C GLN A 95 0.29 -20.92 -8.98
N GLU A 96 0.12 -19.59 -8.87
CA GLU A 96 0.98 -18.66 -8.12
C GLU A 96 2.36 -18.42 -8.75
N THR A 97 2.74 -19.19 -9.79
CA THR A 97 4.01 -18.99 -10.47
C THR A 97 4.06 -17.59 -11.10
N PRO A 98 5.04 -16.75 -10.73
CA PRO A 98 4.99 -15.33 -11.05
C PRO A 98 5.35 -15.06 -12.52
N ILE A 99 4.60 -14.13 -13.10
CA ILE A 99 5.00 -13.37 -14.28
C ILE A 99 5.68 -12.09 -13.78
N GLN A 100 6.88 -11.80 -14.29
CA GLN A 100 7.63 -10.60 -13.96
C GLN A 100 7.19 -9.41 -14.82
N GLU A 101 7.16 -9.60 -16.14
CA GLU A 101 6.80 -8.57 -17.14
C GLU A 101 6.01 -9.24 -18.27
N VAL A 102 5.00 -8.54 -18.79
CA VAL A 102 4.26 -8.90 -20.01
C VAL A 102 4.23 -7.70 -20.93
N TRP A 103 4.51 -7.93 -22.21
CA TRP A 103 4.40 -6.94 -23.26
C TRP A 103 3.58 -7.48 -24.42
N ALA A 104 2.69 -6.65 -24.93
CA ALA A 104 1.86 -6.89 -26.10
C ALA A 104 2.23 -5.87 -27.17
N TYR A 105 2.56 -6.36 -28.37
CA TYR A 105 3.06 -5.53 -29.47
C TYR A 105 2.27 -5.74 -30.75
N ASN A 106 2.19 -4.68 -31.55
CA ASN A 106 1.87 -4.75 -32.97
C ASN A 106 3.16 -4.56 -33.79
N VAL A 107 3.70 -5.64 -34.32
CA VAL A 107 4.92 -5.61 -35.14
C VAL A 107 4.51 -5.68 -36.62
N SER A 108 4.88 -4.65 -37.39
CA SER A 108 4.62 -4.60 -38.82
C SER A 108 5.73 -3.87 -39.57
N GLU A 109 5.77 -4.03 -40.89
CA GLU A 109 6.63 -3.22 -41.74
C GLU A 109 6.03 -1.83 -41.91
N GLY A 110 6.84 -0.78 -41.72
CA GLY A 110 6.39 0.59 -41.81
C GLY A 110 7.53 1.60 -41.66
N ALA A 111 7.18 2.88 -41.80
CA ALA A 111 8.07 4.00 -41.49
C ALA A 111 7.72 4.58 -40.12
N GLU A 112 8.70 5.17 -39.43
CA GLU A 112 8.45 6.01 -38.27
C GLU A 112 7.52 7.19 -38.67
N PRO A 113 6.65 7.68 -37.76
CA PRO A 113 5.80 8.84 -38.01
C PRO A 113 6.61 10.09 -38.38
N GLU A 114 5.98 11.05 -39.05
CA GLU A 114 6.60 12.37 -39.30
C GLU A 114 6.80 13.12 -37.98
N GLY A 115 5.82 13.06 -37.08
CA GLY A 115 5.81 13.82 -35.83
C GLY A 115 5.72 15.33 -36.05
N THR A 116 5.65 16.09 -34.97
CA THR A 116 5.73 17.56 -35.00
C THR A 116 7.19 18.04 -35.08
N VAL A 117 8.09 17.33 -34.40
CA VAL A 117 9.53 17.58 -34.38
C VAL A 117 10.25 16.24 -34.30
N LYS A 118 11.38 16.14 -34.99
CA LYS A 118 12.34 15.03 -34.83
C LYS A 118 13.67 15.56 -34.31
N GLN A 119 14.17 14.95 -33.25
CA GLN A 119 15.53 15.20 -32.77
C GLN A 119 16.41 14.00 -33.05
N THR A 120 17.36 14.16 -33.97
CA THR A 120 18.35 13.15 -34.36
C THR A 120 19.64 13.25 -33.55
N TYR A 121 20.13 12.11 -33.10
CA TYR A 121 21.36 11.90 -32.35
C TYR A 121 22.18 10.78 -33.01
N VAL A 122 23.50 10.84 -32.90
CA VAL A 122 24.42 9.83 -33.43
C VAL A 122 25.21 9.26 -32.27
N ILE A 123 25.24 7.93 -32.15
CA ILE A 123 26.03 7.24 -31.14
C ILE A 123 27.52 7.37 -31.47
N ASP A 124 28.30 7.84 -30.49
CA ASP A 124 29.76 7.94 -30.54
C ASP A 124 30.37 7.29 -29.28
N SER A 125 30.92 6.08 -29.46
CA SER A 125 31.63 5.32 -28.44
C SER A 125 32.93 5.97 -28.00
N GLN A 126 33.46 6.96 -28.73
CA GLN A 126 34.68 7.69 -28.38
C GLN A 126 34.37 8.98 -27.61
N ALA A 127 33.11 9.42 -27.56
CA ALA A 127 32.71 10.56 -26.75
C ALA A 127 32.67 10.17 -25.27
N LEU A 128 33.26 11.01 -24.40
CA LEU A 128 33.17 10.84 -22.96
C LEU A 128 31.76 11.27 -22.50
N PRO A 129 30.97 10.41 -21.82
CA PRO A 129 29.65 10.78 -21.36
C PRO A 129 29.78 11.59 -20.07
N ASP A 130 29.95 12.91 -20.16
CA ASP A 130 30.30 13.76 -19.01
C ASP A 130 29.56 15.09 -18.91
N TYR A 131 28.56 15.32 -19.77
CA TYR A 131 27.59 16.39 -19.56
C TYR A 131 26.98 16.30 -18.16
N THR A 132 26.79 17.43 -17.48
CA THR A 132 26.37 17.43 -16.07
C THR A 132 24.94 16.93 -15.89
N ASN A 133 24.08 17.07 -16.91
CA ASN A 133 22.75 16.47 -16.94
C ASN A 133 22.74 14.94 -17.14
N LEU A 134 23.91 14.30 -17.33
CA LEU A 134 24.07 12.84 -17.36
C LEU A 134 24.53 12.27 -16.01
N ASP A 135 24.93 13.11 -15.05
CA ASP A 135 25.53 12.68 -13.77
C ASP A 135 24.66 11.68 -13.02
N ALA A 136 23.36 11.97 -12.89
CA ALA A 136 22.40 11.13 -12.18
C ALA A 136 22.28 9.73 -12.82
N LEU A 137 22.19 9.66 -14.16
CA LEU A 137 22.10 8.39 -14.89
C LEU A 137 23.40 7.58 -14.79
N ARG A 138 24.56 8.25 -14.91
CA ARG A 138 25.86 7.58 -14.75
C ARG A 138 26.01 6.98 -13.36
N HIS A 139 25.70 7.76 -12.32
CA HIS A 139 25.72 7.27 -10.94
C HIS A 139 24.74 6.11 -10.73
N TYR A 140 23.55 6.17 -11.34
CA TYR A 140 22.58 5.10 -11.28
C TYR A 140 23.12 3.81 -11.92
N ILE A 141 23.69 3.88 -13.13
CA ILE A 141 24.28 2.74 -13.83
C ILE A 141 25.44 2.14 -13.02
N ASP A 142 26.34 3.00 -12.52
CA ASP A 142 27.48 2.58 -11.70
C ASP A 142 27.04 1.91 -10.39
N GLY A 143 25.94 2.35 -9.79
CA GLY A 143 25.38 1.74 -8.58
C GLY A 143 24.63 0.43 -8.84
N ARG A 144 24.10 0.22 -10.07
CA ARG A 144 23.17 -0.88 -10.37
C ARG A 144 23.82 -2.08 -11.06
N PHE A 145 24.85 -1.86 -11.88
CA PHE A 145 25.46 -2.89 -12.72
C PHE A 145 26.87 -3.24 -12.24
N PRO A 146 27.32 -4.51 -12.37
CA PRO A 146 28.72 -4.87 -12.16
C PRO A 146 29.61 -4.18 -13.21
N ALA A 147 30.90 -3.96 -12.90
CA ALA A 147 31.81 -3.18 -13.74
C ALA A 147 31.83 -3.61 -15.22
N ALA A 148 31.78 -4.92 -15.49
CA ALA A 148 31.76 -5.46 -16.84
C ALA A 148 30.48 -5.12 -17.65
N GLU A 149 29.38 -4.76 -17.00
CA GLU A 149 28.09 -4.42 -17.62
C GLU A 149 27.87 -2.90 -17.74
N ARG A 150 28.90 -2.06 -17.51
CA ARG A 150 28.80 -0.59 -17.48
C ARG A 150 29.22 0.10 -18.78
N SER A 151 29.28 -0.63 -19.90
CA SER A 151 29.65 -0.05 -21.19
C SER A 151 28.70 1.08 -21.56
N THR A 152 29.15 2.33 -21.39
CA THR A 152 28.31 3.52 -21.56
C THR A 152 28.81 4.33 -22.76
N VAL A 153 27.89 4.66 -23.68
CA VAL A 153 28.11 5.49 -24.85
C VAL A 153 27.16 6.68 -24.84
N MET A 154 27.50 7.72 -25.59
CA MET A 154 26.69 8.92 -25.69
C MET A 154 26.14 9.07 -27.11
N ALA A 155 24.86 9.39 -27.23
CA ALA A 155 24.28 9.81 -28.50
C ALA A 155 24.15 11.33 -28.51
N LEU A 156 24.75 11.97 -29.52
CA LEU A 156 24.82 13.44 -29.60
C LEU A 156 24.25 13.95 -30.93
N PRO A 157 23.65 15.14 -30.96
CA PRO A 157 23.30 15.77 -32.22
C PRO A 157 24.57 16.05 -33.03
N LYS A 158 24.46 15.96 -34.36
CA LYS A 158 25.60 16.17 -35.25
C LYS A 158 26.18 17.57 -35.04
N GLY A 159 27.47 17.64 -34.76
CA GLY A 159 28.18 18.90 -34.50
C GLY A 159 28.25 19.29 -33.01
N ALA A 160 27.67 18.51 -32.11
CA ALA A 160 27.89 18.67 -30.67
C ALA A 160 29.37 18.57 -30.32
N GLY A 161 29.85 19.49 -29.48
CA GLY A 161 31.13 19.34 -28.83
C GLY A 161 31.11 18.15 -27.86
N SER A 162 32.20 17.41 -27.78
CA SER A 162 32.37 16.38 -26.76
C SER A 162 33.85 16.18 -26.47
N ARG A 163 34.17 15.79 -25.24
CA ARG A 163 35.51 15.31 -24.93
C ARG A 163 35.68 13.90 -25.48
N ARG A 164 36.88 13.59 -25.95
CA ARG A 164 37.25 12.21 -26.25
C ARG A 164 37.53 11.46 -24.96
N ARG A 165 37.04 10.24 -24.86
CA ARG A 165 37.27 9.38 -23.69
C ARG A 165 38.70 8.84 -23.65
N GLY A 166 39.20 8.52 -22.46
CA GLY A 166 40.49 7.85 -22.28
C GLY A 166 40.37 6.32 -22.42
N ALA A 167 41.50 5.63 -22.55
CA ALA A 167 41.55 4.17 -22.77
C ALA A 167 40.85 3.35 -21.67
N ASP A 168 40.86 3.84 -20.42
CA ASP A 168 40.34 3.11 -19.25
C ASP A 168 38.88 3.43 -18.91
N SER A 169 38.17 4.15 -19.78
CA SER A 169 36.80 4.64 -19.51
C SER A 169 35.69 3.63 -19.84
N LEU A 170 36.01 2.57 -20.59
CA LEU A 170 35.10 1.45 -20.85
C LEU A 170 35.57 0.21 -20.08
N PRO A 171 34.67 -0.75 -19.81
CA PRO A 171 35.06 -2.01 -19.19
C PRO A 171 36.11 -2.73 -20.04
N THR A 172 37.15 -3.25 -19.40
CA THR A 172 38.24 -4.01 -20.08
C THR A 172 37.76 -5.35 -20.64
N GLN A 173 36.75 -5.95 -20.02
CA GLN A 173 36.08 -7.18 -20.46
C GLN A 173 34.56 -6.95 -20.43
N PRO A 174 34.00 -6.26 -21.44
CA PRO A 174 32.59 -5.90 -21.43
C PRO A 174 31.72 -7.15 -21.58
N ARG A 175 30.64 -7.19 -20.78
CA ARG A 175 29.47 -8.03 -21.09
C ARG A 175 28.71 -7.39 -22.25
N PRO A 176 27.95 -8.17 -23.03
CA PRO A 176 27.33 -7.69 -24.27
C PRO A 176 26.05 -6.88 -24.01
N ILE A 177 26.20 -5.79 -23.25
CA ILE A 177 25.20 -4.79 -22.91
C ILE A 177 25.85 -3.42 -23.03
N VAL A 178 25.19 -2.50 -23.72
CA VAL A 178 25.63 -1.13 -23.93
C VAL A 178 24.52 -0.18 -23.50
N HIS A 179 24.86 0.78 -22.65
CA HIS A 179 24.00 1.86 -22.19
C HIS A 179 24.23 3.09 -23.05
N VAL A 180 23.22 3.49 -23.81
CA VAL A 180 23.22 4.70 -24.63
C VAL A 180 22.57 5.83 -23.83
N LEU A 181 23.32 6.90 -23.60
CA LEU A 181 22.84 8.09 -22.90
C LEU A 181 22.62 9.23 -23.89
N ILE A 182 21.47 9.89 -23.78
CA ILE A 182 21.12 11.07 -24.58
C ILE A 182 20.94 12.23 -23.60
N PRO A 183 21.80 13.27 -23.66
CA PRO A 183 21.65 14.43 -22.78
C PRO A 183 20.39 15.21 -23.16
N SER A 184 19.65 15.70 -22.15
CA SER A 184 18.45 16.52 -22.35
C SER A 184 18.69 17.82 -23.08
N GLY A 185 19.90 18.35 -22.93
CA GLY A 185 20.43 19.44 -23.71
C GLY A 185 21.95 19.40 -23.73
N VAL A 186 22.53 19.94 -24.80
CA VAL A 186 23.98 20.15 -24.89
C VAL A 186 24.45 21.39 -24.12
N GLY A 187 23.55 22.15 -23.49
CA GLY A 187 23.91 23.37 -22.74
C GLY A 187 24.71 23.10 -21.46
N ASP A 188 24.51 21.92 -20.86
CA ASP A 188 25.12 21.46 -19.61
C ASP A 188 26.53 20.86 -19.79
N ALA A 189 27.35 21.54 -20.58
CA ALA A 189 28.73 21.13 -20.81
C ALA A 189 29.57 21.26 -19.52
N PRO A 190 30.55 20.37 -19.28
CA PRO A 190 31.43 20.47 -18.12
C PRO A 190 32.14 21.82 -18.02
N ALA A 191 32.42 22.29 -16.81
CA ALA A 191 33.01 23.61 -16.55
C ALA A 191 34.37 23.89 -17.24
N ASN A 192 35.09 22.84 -17.67
CA ASN A 192 36.35 22.94 -18.39
C ASN A 192 36.20 22.89 -19.93
N GLN A 193 34.98 22.98 -20.46
CA GLN A 193 34.70 23.13 -21.89
C GLN A 193 34.43 24.59 -22.27
N PRO A 194 34.67 24.98 -23.53
CA PRO A 194 34.21 26.26 -24.06
C PRO A 194 32.70 26.39 -23.90
N LEU A 195 32.22 27.60 -23.60
CA LEU A 195 30.80 27.90 -23.60
C LEU A 195 30.21 27.61 -24.98
N ILE A 196 29.11 26.86 -25.02
CA ILE A 196 28.33 26.68 -26.24
C ILE A 196 27.55 27.98 -26.51
N ARG A 197 27.79 28.58 -27.67
CA ARG A 197 27.20 29.87 -28.06
C ARG A 197 26.35 29.70 -29.32
N SER A 198 25.20 30.38 -29.32
CA SER A 198 24.29 30.46 -30.48
C SER A 198 23.80 29.11 -31.02
N TRP A 199 23.81 28.08 -30.18
CA TRP A 199 23.32 26.74 -30.52
C TRP A 199 22.71 26.11 -29.28
N ALA A 200 21.45 25.68 -29.38
CA ALA A 200 20.72 25.01 -28.31
C ALA A 200 19.96 23.84 -28.94
N TYR A 201 20.47 22.64 -28.74
CA TYR A 201 19.82 21.41 -29.18
C TYR A 201 19.41 20.62 -27.94
N SER A 202 18.11 20.60 -27.67
CA SER A 202 17.56 20.15 -26.40
C SER A 202 16.05 19.93 -26.49
N TRP A 203 15.49 19.08 -25.63
CA TRP A 203 14.04 19.00 -25.38
C TRP A 203 13.62 19.73 -24.09
N GLU A 204 14.53 20.40 -23.41
CA GLU A 204 14.23 21.21 -22.24
C GLU A 204 13.18 22.27 -22.60
N ASN A 205 12.09 22.30 -21.84
CA ASN A 205 10.93 23.17 -22.09
C ASN A 205 10.21 22.94 -23.43
N MET A 206 10.38 21.76 -24.06
CA MET A 206 9.61 21.40 -25.24
C MET A 206 8.12 21.31 -24.91
N HIS A 207 7.29 21.92 -25.77
CA HIS A 207 5.84 21.94 -25.60
C HIS A 207 5.20 20.57 -25.89
N ASP A 208 5.65 19.94 -26.98
CA ASP A 208 5.12 18.69 -27.53
C ASP A 208 5.63 17.46 -26.75
N GLY A 209 4.92 16.34 -26.89
CA GLY A 209 5.23 15.11 -26.16
C GLY A 209 6.04 14.13 -27.00
N LEU A 210 6.94 13.39 -26.36
CA LEU A 210 7.64 12.25 -26.97
C LEU A 210 6.62 11.16 -27.29
N ASP A 211 6.57 10.79 -28.57
CA ASP A 211 5.76 9.71 -29.13
C ASP A 211 6.53 8.38 -29.02
N GLY A 212 7.74 8.39 -29.56
CA GLY A 212 8.56 7.21 -29.61
C GLY A 212 9.96 7.47 -30.13
N VAL A 213 10.68 6.38 -30.34
CA VAL A 213 12.09 6.42 -30.70
C VAL A 213 12.36 5.56 -31.90
N ALA A 214 12.95 6.14 -32.93
CA ALA A 214 13.51 5.38 -34.04
C ALA A 214 15.00 5.15 -33.85
N ILE A 215 15.45 3.94 -34.16
CA ILE A 215 16.84 3.51 -34.03
C ILE A 215 17.30 2.95 -35.37
N ASP A 216 18.26 3.62 -36.01
CA ASP A 216 18.98 3.07 -37.15
C ASP A 216 20.10 2.17 -36.65
N LEU A 217 19.80 0.87 -36.60
CA LEU A 217 20.80 -0.15 -36.30
C LEU A 217 21.83 -0.20 -37.43
N PRO A 218 23.13 -0.10 -37.11
CA PRO A 218 24.18 -0.16 -38.11
C PRO A 218 24.30 -1.58 -38.66
N ALA A 219 25.07 -1.73 -39.74
CA ALA A 219 25.41 -3.04 -40.27
C ALA A 219 26.32 -3.78 -39.28
N LEU A 220 25.72 -4.59 -38.40
CA LEU A 220 26.45 -5.29 -37.34
C LEU A 220 27.36 -6.37 -37.95
N GLY A 221 28.67 -6.17 -37.84
CA GLY A 221 29.71 -7.13 -38.25
C GLY A 221 29.92 -8.27 -37.24
N LEU A 222 28.85 -8.75 -36.62
CA LEU A 222 28.89 -9.74 -35.55
C LEU A 222 28.38 -11.10 -36.05
N PRO A 223 28.81 -12.22 -35.45
CA PRO A 223 28.29 -13.53 -35.82
C PRO A 223 26.81 -13.68 -35.46
N ALA A 224 26.06 -14.33 -36.34
CA ALA A 224 24.73 -14.83 -36.01
C ALA A 224 24.81 -15.92 -34.93
N THR A 225 23.89 -15.91 -33.98
CA THR A 225 23.86 -16.90 -32.89
C THR A 225 22.61 -17.78 -32.89
N HIS A 226 21.53 -17.34 -33.54
CA HIS A 226 20.25 -18.06 -33.59
C HIS A 226 19.65 -17.91 -34.98
N ASP A 227 19.44 -19.02 -35.70
CA ASP A 227 18.78 -19.08 -37.01
C ASP A 227 19.29 -18.07 -38.06
N GLY A 228 20.60 -17.83 -38.07
CA GLY A 228 21.24 -16.88 -39.00
C GLY A 228 21.05 -15.40 -38.63
N LEU A 229 20.54 -15.11 -37.44
CA LEU A 229 20.26 -13.76 -36.95
C LEU A 229 21.11 -13.39 -35.71
N ILE A 230 21.27 -12.09 -35.51
CA ILE A 230 21.82 -11.45 -34.32
C ILE A 230 20.64 -11.02 -33.44
N PRO A 231 20.38 -11.68 -32.30
CA PRO A 231 19.33 -11.25 -31.38
C PRO A 231 19.78 -10.03 -30.59
N LEU A 232 18.86 -9.08 -30.41
CA LEU A 232 19.01 -7.84 -29.66
C LEU A 232 17.88 -7.71 -28.65
N ASN A 233 18.19 -7.29 -27.43
CA ASN A 233 17.23 -6.78 -26.48
C ASN A 233 17.42 -5.26 -26.35
N ILE A 234 16.35 -4.50 -26.58
CA ILE A 234 16.37 -3.04 -26.53
C ILE A 234 15.38 -2.58 -25.47
N ARG A 235 15.86 -1.72 -24.57
CA ARG A 235 15.07 -1.13 -23.49
C ARG A 235 15.20 0.38 -23.51
N ILE A 236 14.09 1.08 -23.38
CA ILE A 236 14.07 2.55 -23.22
C ILE A 236 13.52 2.86 -21.84
N LYS A 237 14.29 3.63 -21.05
CA LYS A 237 14.00 3.88 -19.64
C LYS A 237 13.17 5.14 -19.44
N ASP A 238 12.32 5.12 -18.42
CA ASP A 238 11.62 6.32 -17.98
C ASP A 238 12.63 7.33 -17.38
N PRO A 239 12.64 8.60 -17.84
CA PRO A 239 13.70 9.55 -17.48
C PRO A 239 13.68 9.96 -16.00
N ILE A 240 12.51 10.01 -15.35
CA ILE A 240 12.41 10.34 -13.92
C ILE A 240 12.60 9.10 -13.02
N TRP A 241 12.38 7.90 -13.57
CA TRP A 241 12.58 6.63 -12.85
C TRP A 241 13.29 5.58 -13.73
N PRO A 242 14.63 5.60 -13.79
CA PRO A 242 15.43 4.74 -14.66
C PRO A 242 15.27 3.22 -14.48
N ALA A 243 14.66 2.78 -13.37
CA ALA A 243 14.39 1.36 -13.14
C ALA A 243 13.21 0.84 -13.97
N ARG A 244 12.31 1.72 -14.44
CA ARG A 244 11.15 1.36 -15.26
C ARG A 244 11.50 1.42 -16.74
N ASP A 245 11.15 0.36 -17.44
CA ASP A 245 11.17 0.29 -18.89
C ASP A 245 9.87 0.92 -19.44
N MET A 246 9.97 1.93 -20.30
CA MET A 246 8.84 2.39 -21.12
C MET A 246 8.55 1.41 -22.26
N ILE A 247 9.59 0.71 -22.72
CA ILE A 247 9.50 -0.45 -23.60
C ILE A 247 10.66 -1.42 -23.30
N ASP A 248 10.41 -2.73 -23.40
CA ASP A 248 11.44 -3.79 -23.34
C ASP A 248 11.16 -4.83 -24.44
N VAL A 249 11.84 -4.72 -25.58
CA VAL A 249 11.56 -5.50 -26.78
C VAL A 249 12.73 -6.37 -27.21
N SER A 250 12.42 -7.56 -27.74
CA SER A 250 13.39 -8.46 -28.36
C SER A 250 13.22 -8.44 -29.88
N VAL A 251 14.28 -8.08 -30.59
CA VAL A 251 14.32 -8.05 -32.05
C VAL A 251 15.55 -8.81 -32.55
N SER A 252 15.62 -9.05 -33.85
CA SER A 252 16.80 -9.65 -34.45
C SER A 252 17.09 -9.06 -35.83
N VAL A 253 18.36 -9.03 -36.19
CA VAL A 253 18.83 -8.49 -37.48
C VAL A 253 19.76 -9.48 -38.17
N GLN A 254 19.84 -9.42 -39.50
CA GLN A 254 20.83 -10.19 -40.24
C GLN A 254 22.22 -9.54 -40.09
N PRO A 255 23.29 -10.35 -39.96
CA PRO A 255 24.66 -9.84 -40.00
C PRO A 255 24.93 -8.96 -41.22
N GLY A 256 25.60 -7.83 -41.01
CA GLY A 256 25.99 -6.89 -42.08
C GLY A 256 24.84 -6.08 -42.70
N GLN A 257 23.59 -6.25 -42.23
CA GLN A 257 22.45 -5.51 -42.75
C GLN A 257 22.08 -4.33 -41.83
N LYS A 258 21.83 -3.17 -42.42
CA LYS A 258 21.24 -2.03 -41.70
C LYS A 258 19.74 -2.21 -41.54
N ARG A 259 19.19 -1.79 -40.41
CA ARG A 259 17.75 -1.82 -40.16
C ARG A 259 17.32 -0.62 -39.32
N THR A 260 16.22 0.01 -39.69
CA THR A 260 15.56 1.01 -38.84
C THR A 260 14.46 0.34 -38.05
N LEU A 261 14.40 0.60 -36.75
CA LEU A 261 13.37 0.14 -35.84
C LEU A 261 12.63 1.37 -35.30
N TRP A 262 11.30 1.42 -35.46
CA TRP A 262 10.45 2.37 -34.77
C TRP A 262 9.87 1.72 -33.52
N LEU A 263 10.10 2.35 -32.37
CA LEU A 263 9.55 1.94 -31.09
C LEU A 263 8.54 2.99 -30.64
N ASP A 264 7.27 2.66 -30.79
CA ASP A 264 6.16 3.41 -30.21
C ASP A 264 6.19 3.24 -28.68
N LEU A 265 6.19 4.35 -27.96
CA LEU A 265 6.36 4.36 -26.51
C LEU A 265 5.08 4.82 -25.84
N ARG A 266 5.04 4.63 -24.51
CA ARG A 266 4.08 5.38 -23.72
C ARG A 266 4.41 6.87 -23.82
N ASP A 267 3.45 7.68 -24.23
CA ASP A 267 3.69 9.10 -24.48
C ASP A 267 4.20 9.83 -23.23
N ARG A 268 5.12 10.78 -23.46
CA ARG A 268 5.73 11.56 -22.38
C ARG A 268 5.87 13.04 -22.69
N ILE A 269 5.34 13.86 -21.79
CA ILE A 269 5.80 15.24 -21.64
C ILE A 269 7.13 15.21 -20.87
N LEU A 270 8.25 15.25 -21.58
CA LEU A 270 9.58 15.10 -20.97
C LEU A 270 9.89 16.21 -19.96
N THR A 271 10.60 15.83 -18.91
CA THR A 271 11.30 16.75 -17.98
C THR A 271 12.68 17.10 -18.56
N PRO A 272 13.43 18.01 -17.90
CA PRO A 272 14.85 18.24 -18.21
C PRO A 272 15.78 17.04 -17.92
N ASP A 273 15.25 15.90 -17.49
CA ASP A 273 16.05 14.69 -17.26
C ASP A 273 16.46 14.06 -18.59
N SER A 274 17.67 13.51 -18.61
CA SER A 274 18.26 12.84 -19.77
C SER A 274 17.62 11.47 -20.05
N LEU A 275 17.73 10.97 -21.29
CA LEU A 275 17.16 9.68 -21.69
C LEU A 275 18.24 8.58 -21.70
N TRP A 276 17.85 7.37 -21.30
CA TRP A 276 18.72 6.19 -21.29
C TRP A 276 18.07 5.04 -22.06
N LEU A 277 18.86 4.42 -22.94
CA LEU A 277 18.54 3.18 -23.62
C LEU A 277 19.57 2.11 -23.26
N SER A 278 19.14 0.85 -23.10
CA SER A 278 20.03 -0.30 -22.97
C SER A 278 19.83 -1.22 -24.17
N ILE A 279 20.93 -1.55 -24.85
CA ILE A 279 20.94 -2.52 -25.96
C ILE A 279 21.86 -3.67 -25.55
N ALA A 280 21.33 -4.89 -25.56
CA ALA A 280 22.10 -6.10 -25.27
C ALA A 280 21.99 -7.10 -26.42
N SER A 281 23.00 -7.96 -26.57
CA SER A 281 22.99 -9.03 -27.58
C SER A 281 23.56 -10.33 -27.01
N ALA A 282 23.13 -11.46 -27.56
CA ALA A 282 23.80 -12.74 -27.31
C ALA A 282 25.02 -12.96 -28.22
N ALA A 283 25.23 -12.11 -29.23
CA ALA A 283 26.35 -12.24 -30.15
C ALA A 283 27.69 -11.94 -29.46
N PRO A 284 28.66 -12.88 -29.51
CA PRO A 284 30.02 -12.63 -29.03
C PRO A 284 30.63 -11.41 -29.72
N GLY A 285 31.30 -10.55 -28.94
CA GLY A 285 31.93 -9.33 -29.44
C GLY A 285 31.00 -8.13 -29.55
N PHE A 286 29.73 -8.23 -29.15
CA PHE A 286 28.87 -7.05 -29.02
C PHE A 286 29.36 -6.14 -27.89
N ASP A 287 29.79 -4.93 -28.23
CA ASP A 287 30.31 -3.92 -27.31
C ASP A 287 29.94 -2.49 -27.73
N ALA A 288 30.51 -1.49 -27.06
CA ALA A 288 30.24 -0.08 -27.33
C ALA A 288 30.50 0.34 -28.79
N ALA A 289 31.55 -0.21 -29.44
CA ALA A 289 31.93 0.17 -30.80
C ALA A 289 31.00 -0.43 -31.85
N ALA A 290 30.32 -1.56 -31.53
CA ALA A 290 29.33 -2.18 -32.41
C ALA A 290 28.15 -1.25 -32.74
N LEU A 291 27.90 -0.21 -31.94
CA LEU A 291 26.83 0.76 -32.13
C LEU A 291 27.31 2.09 -32.73
N ASP A 292 28.59 2.24 -33.08
CA ASP A 292 29.11 3.50 -33.62
C ASP A 292 28.42 3.91 -34.93
N GLY A 293 28.02 5.18 -35.00
CA GLY A 293 27.33 5.73 -36.16
C GLY A 293 25.86 5.35 -36.29
N ALA A 294 25.33 4.53 -35.38
CA ALA A 294 23.89 4.34 -35.24
C ALA A 294 23.20 5.69 -34.96
N GLN A 295 22.03 5.90 -35.56
CA GLN A 295 21.24 7.12 -35.32
C GLN A 295 20.05 6.81 -34.44
N ILE A 296 19.79 7.70 -33.48
CA ILE A 296 18.58 7.69 -32.66
C ILE A 296 17.78 8.93 -33.00
N ARG A 297 16.50 8.78 -33.31
CA ARG A 297 15.57 9.89 -33.49
C ARG A 297 14.48 9.83 -32.43
N LEU A 298 14.40 10.89 -31.64
CA LEU A 298 13.24 11.14 -30.78
C LEU A 298 12.17 11.81 -31.64
N VAL A 299 11.00 11.20 -31.74
CA VAL A 299 9.87 11.70 -32.53
C VAL A 299 8.83 12.25 -31.56
N PHE A 300 8.38 13.47 -31.79
CA PHE A 300 7.40 14.15 -30.95
C PHE A 300 6.05 14.26 -31.64
N LYS A 301 4.96 14.32 -30.87
CA LYS A 301 3.58 14.50 -31.33
C LYS A 301 2.92 15.69 -30.64
N PRO A 302 1.79 16.22 -31.16
CA PRO A 302 1.09 17.33 -30.55
C PRO A 302 0.79 17.07 -29.08
N ARG A 303 1.07 18.06 -28.23
CA ARG A 303 0.89 17.96 -26.77
C ARG A 303 -0.48 17.39 -26.37
N ALA A 304 -1.55 17.85 -27.00
CA ALA A 304 -2.92 17.43 -26.67
C ALA A 304 -3.15 15.91 -26.83
N ASP A 305 -2.44 15.27 -27.75
CA ASP A 305 -2.51 13.82 -27.94
C ASP A 305 -1.65 13.09 -26.93
N ALA A 306 -0.41 13.55 -26.72
CA ALA A 306 0.51 12.97 -25.74
C ALA A 306 -0.01 13.05 -24.29
N LEU A 307 -0.79 14.09 -23.95
CA LEU A 307 -1.37 14.26 -22.62
C LEU A 307 -2.28 13.10 -22.21
N LYS A 308 -3.02 12.52 -23.17
CA LYS A 308 -4.01 11.47 -22.90
C LYS A 308 -3.35 10.25 -22.25
N GLU A 309 -2.24 9.80 -22.82
CA GLU A 309 -1.52 8.66 -22.26
C GLU A 309 -0.57 9.07 -21.13
N HIS A 310 0.10 10.23 -21.21
CA HIS A 310 1.00 10.68 -20.14
C HIS A 310 0.29 10.77 -18.78
N VAL A 311 -0.87 11.44 -18.73
CA VAL A 311 -1.64 11.64 -17.49
C VAL A 311 -2.11 10.29 -16.93
N ALA A 312 -2.72 9.45 -17.78
CA ALA A 312 -3.21 8.14 -17.37
C ALA A 312 -2.09 7.23 -16.84
N ASP A 313 -0.96 7.17 -17.55
CA ASP A 313 0.16 6.31 -17.17
C ASP A 313 0.92 6.83 -15.94
N ARG A 314 1.04 8.15 -15.76
CA ARG A 314 1.61 8.74 -14.53
C ARG A 314 0.71 8.52 -13.32
N PHE A 315 -0.60 8.72 -13.48
CA PHE A 315 -1.53 8.46 -12.40
C PHE A 315 -1.56 6.99 -11.99
N ASN A 316 -1.49 6.06 -12.95
CA ASN A 316 -1.33 4.62 -12.67
C ASN A 316 -0.07 4.33 -11.83
N GLN A 317 1.06 5.00 -12.12
CA GLN A 317 2.29 4.85 -11.33
C GLN A 317 2.13 5.42 -9.91
N VAL A 318 1.49 6.58 -9.75
CA VAL A 318 1.18 7.15 -8.42
C VAL A 318 0.34 6.17 -7.61
N ARG A 319 -0.74 5.66 -8.20
CA ARG A 319 -1.66 4.71 -7.56
C ARG A 319 -0.93 3.45 -7.09
N ASP A 320 -0.20 2.80 -8.00
CA ASP A 320 0.54 1.57 -7.73
C ASP A 320 1.61 1.78 -6.64
N ASN A 321 2.47 2.77 -6.81
CA ASN A 321 3.58 3.00 -5.88
C ASN A 321 3.11 3.44 -4.49
N TRP A 322 2.05 4.25 -4.40
CA TRP A 322 1.50 4.65 -3.10
C TRP A 322 0.80 3.48 -2.42
N GLY A 323 0.13 2.60 -3.16
CA GLY A 323 -0.46 1.37 -2.62
C GLY A 323 0.57 0.49 -1.88
N PHE A 324 1.83 0.44 -2.33
CA PHE A 324 2.92 -0.28 -1.63
C PHE A 324 3.60 0.51 -0.50
N LEU A 325 3.28 1.79 -0.33
CA LEU A 325 3.94 2.67 0.63
C LEU A 325 3.00 3.17 1.74
N VAL A 326 1.68 3.02 1.54
CA VAL A 326 0.67 3.63 2.40
C VAL A 326 0.82 3.24 3.88
N GLU A 327 1.29 2.03 4.18
CA GLU A 327 1.57 1.55 5.53
C GLU A 327 2.68 2.32 6.24
N GLU A 328 3.77 2.65 5.54
CA GLU A 328 4.97 3.25 6.14
C GLU A 328 4.77 4.70 6.58
N HIS A 329 3.70 5.36 6.10
CA HIS A 329 3.36 6.76 6.42
C HIS A 329 4.57 7.72 6.38
N THR A 330 5.43 7.54 5.38
CA THR A 330 6.69 8.27 5.27
C THR A 330 6.60 9.47 4.36
N THR A 331 7.39 10.50 4.67
CA THR A 331 7.63 11.65 3.79
C THR A 331 9.13 11.82 3.48
N SER A 332 9.93 10.80 3.81
CA SER A 332 11.39 10.85 3.67
C SER A 332 11.83 10.36 2.30
N LYS A 333 12.38 11.28 1.49
CA LYS A 333 13.01 10.95 0.18
C LYS A 333 14.23 10.03 0.29
N ARG A 334 14.67 9.67 1.50
CA ARG A 334 15.68 8.62 1.72
C ARG A 334 15.13 7.23 1.41
N GLN A 335 13.83 7.01 1.59
CA GLN A 335 13.16 5.81 1.14
C GLN A 335 12.87 5.94 -0.36
N ARG A 336 13.45 5.04 -1.15
CA ARG A 336 13.41 5.12 -2.62
C ARG A 336 12.00 5.00 -3.20
N LEU A 337 11.12 4.24 -2.54
CA LEU A 337 9.73 4.13 -2.96
C LEU A 337 8.98 5.47 -2.79
N TYR A 338 9.18 6.19 -1.68
CA TYR A 338 8.63 7.54 -1.53
C TYR A 338 9.21 8.53 -2.55
N ALA A 339 10.53 8.49 -2.77
CA ALA A 339 11.16 9.35 -3.79
C ALA A 339 10.55 9.12 -5.19
N ARG A 340 10.18 7.87 -5.51
CA ARG A 340 9.48 7.52 -6.75
C ARG A 340 8.06 8.09 -6.80
N VAL A 341 7.22 7.83 -5.80
CA VAL A 341 5.85 8.41 -5.72
C VAL A 341 5.88 9.93 -5.85
N TYR A 342 6.81 10.56 -5.12
CA TYR A 342 6.99 12.01 -5.17
C TYR A 342 7.33 12.49 -6.58
N ALA A 343 8.23 11.81 -7.29
CA ALA A 343 8.60 12.18 -8.65
C ALA A 343 7.43 12.00 -9.63
N ASP A 344 6.74 10.85 -9.58
CA ASP A 344 5.61 10.55 -10.47
C ASP A 344 4.46 11.55 -10.26
N LEU A 345 4.12 11.86 -9.01
CA LEU A 345 3.05 12.78 -8.66
C LEU A 345 3.42 14.25 -8.96
N SER A 346 4.69 14.61 -8.76
CA SER A 346 5.18 15.93 -9.15
C SER A 346 5.14 16.11 -10.67
N ASP A 347 5.48 15.07 -11.43
CA ASP A 347 5.43 15.11 -12.89
C ASP A 347 3.98 15.19 -13.41
N LEU A 348 3.08 14.39 -12.82
CA LEU A 348 1.64 14.45 -13.08
C LEU A 348 1.08 15.87 -12.86
N LEU A 349 1.30 16.45 -11.68
CA LEU A 349 0.76 17.77 -11.33
C LEU A 349 1.50 18.95 -11.99
N ARG A 350 2.72 18.73 -12.50
CA ARG A 350 3.40 19.70 -13.39
C ARG A 350 2.69 19.80 -14.74
N VAL A 351 2.19 18.66 -15.24
CA VAL A 351 1.60 18.56 -16.58
C VAL A 351 0.10 18.85 -16.56
N ASP A 352 -0.61 18.33 -15.56
CA ASP A 352 -2.03 18.58 -15.29
C ASP A 352 -2.20 19.03 -13.82
N PRO A 353 -2.03 20.34 -13.53
CA PRO A 353 -2.13 20.86 -12.17
C PRO A 353 -3.53 20.76 -11.56
N ASP A 354 -4.56 20.56 -12.39
CA ASP A 354 -5.95 20.43 -11.97
C ASP A 354 -6.40 18.97 -11.85
N HIS A 355 -5.51 17.99 -12.08
CA HIS A 355 -5.82 16.56 -11.98
C HIS A 355 -6.40 16.21 -10.60
N GLU A 356 -7.71 15.97 -10.54
CA GLU A 356 -8.49 15.90 -9.30
C GLU A 356 -7.96 14.83 -8.33
N LEU A 357 -7.85 13.59 -8.80
CA LEU A 357 -7.36 12.49 -7.97
C LEU A 357 -5.89 12.68 -7.57
N GLY A 358 -5.07 13.28 -8.43
CA GLY A 358 -3.66 13.57 -8.12
C GLY A 358 -3.54 14.54 -6.95
N ARG A 359 -4.40 15.56 -6.92
CA ARG A 359 -4.48 16.51 -5.81
C ARG A 359 -4.99 15.87 -4.53
N LEU A 360 -5.93 14.92 -4.59
CA LEU A 360 -6.41 14.16 -3.43
C LEU A 360 -5.30 13.26 -2.85
N TYR A 361 -4.56 12.54 -3.68
CA TYR A 361 -3.40 11.76 -3.25
C TYR A 361 -2.34 12.66 -2.60
N TRP A 362 -1.99 13.79 -3.23
CA TRP A 362 -1.01 14.71 -2.65
C TRP A 362 -1.48 15.32 -1.33
N ASN A 363 -2.76 15.67 -1.23
CA ASN A 363 -3.35 16.17 0.00
C ASN A 363 -3.27 15.13 1.14
N TYR A 364 -3.52 13.85 0.84
CA TYR A 364 -3.34 12.75 1.80
C TYR A 364 -1.87 12.59 2.22
N ILE A 365 -0.94 12.49 1.25
CA ILE A 365 0.50 12.28 1.47
C ILE A 365 1.13 13.45 2.27
N SER A 366 0.67 14.67 2.01
CA SER A 366 1.17 15.89 2.66
C SER A 366 0.47 16.21 3.99
N TYR A 367 -0.38 15.31 4.50
CA TYR A 367 -1.16 15.50 5.74
C TYR A 367 -1.95 16.81 5.77
N ASN A 368 -2.59 17.17 4.65
CA ASN A 368 -3.34 18.41 4.48
C ASN A 368 -2.53 19.71 4.70
N SER A 369 -1.20 19.65 4.73
CA SER A 369 -0.35 20.80 5.06
C SER A 369 -0.45 21.96 4.07
N GLN A 370 -0.95 21.70 2.86
CA GLN A 370 -1.16 22.69 1.79
C GLN A 370 -2.63 23.13 1.66
N GLY A 371 -3.47 22.82 2.64
CA GLY A 371 -4.91 23.00 2.58
C GLY A 371 -5.63 21.85 1.91
N ARG A 372 -6.95 21.78 2.12
CA ARG A 372 -7.82 20.74 1.54
C ARG A 372 -8.25 21.13 0.12
N PRO A 373 -8.35 20.17 -0.82
CA PRO A 373 -8.96 20.40 -2.12
C PRO A 373 -10.40 20.91 -2.00
N PRO A 374 -10.92 21.60 -3.04
CA PRO A 374 -12.31 22.05 -3.07
C PRO A 374 -13.28 20.90 -2.80
N TYR A 375 -14.33 21.19 -2.03
CA TYR A 375 -15.39 20.24 -1.72
C TYR A 375 -16.72 21.00 -1.68
N THR A 376 -17.74 20.42 -2.32
CA THR A 376 -19.10 20.96 -2.29
C THR A 376 -19.93 20.09 -1.34
N ALA A 377 -20.24 20.65 -0.17
CA ALA A 377 -21.11 19.97 0.79
C ALA A 377 -22.54 19.83 0.24
N PRO A 378 -23.23 18.71 0.52
CA PRO A 378 -24.62 18.55 0.16
C PRO A 378 -25.50 19.58 0.90
N ALA A 379 -26.52 20.10 0.22
CA ALA A 379 -27.42 21.09 0.80
C ALA A 379 -28.35 20.45 1.83
N VAL A 380 -28.40 21.02 3.04
CA VAL A 380 -29.33 20.59 4.09
C VAL A 380 -30.77 20.91 3.65
N PRO A 381 -31.67 19.90 3.59
CA PRO A 381 -33.06 20.14 3.23
C PRO A 381 -33.77 21.09 4.19
N LYS A 382 -34.70 21.89 3.67
CA LYS A 382 -35.45 22.86 4.48
C LYS A 382 -36.21 22.15 5.61
N GLY A 383 -36.00 22.61 6.84
CA GLY A 383 -36.66 22.09 8.04
C GLY A 383 -35.99 20.87 8.68
N VAL A 384 -34.91 20.34 8.08
CA VAL A 384 -34.11 19.27 8.66
C VAL A 384 -32.96 19.88 9.47
N PRO A 385 -32.74 19.46 10.74
CA PRO A 385 -31.58 19.91 11.51
C PRO A 385 -30.27 19.51 10.83
N ALA A 386 -29.32 20.44 10.70
CA ALA A 386 -28.06 20.20 10.01
C ALA A 386 -27.25 19.05 10.63
N TRP A 387 -27.17 18.97 11.96
CA TRP A 387 -26.51 17.88 12.66
C TRP A 387 -27.10 16.50 12.30
N ALA A 388 -28.42 16.42 12.14
CA ALA A 388 -29.12 15.18 11.85
C ALA A 388 -28.86 14.76 10.40
N PHE A 389 -28.95 15.72 9.48
CA PHE A 389 -28.63 15.51 8.08
C PHE A 389 -27.18 15.04 7.88
N ASN A 390 -26.22 15.77 8.43
CA ASN A 390 -24.80 15.44 8.27
C ASN A 390 -24.46 14.08 8.92
N GLN A 391 -25.05 13.73 10.07
CA GLN A 391 -24.85 12.40 10.67
C GLN A 391 -25.31 11.27 9.74
N VAL A 392 -26.49 11.37 9.13
CA VAL A 392 -26.98 10.30 8.25
C VAL A 392 -26.23 10.25 6.93
N GLN A 393 -25.77 11.40 6.40
CA GLN A 393 -24.91 11.42 5.21
C GLN A 393 -23.54 10.79 5.50
N ASP A 394 -22.96 11.07 6.67
CA ASP A 394 -21.72 10.47 7.14
C ASP A 394 -21.86 8.94 7.27
N LEU A 395 -22.96 8.46 7.89
CA LEU A 395 -23.28 7.04 7.98
C LEU A 395 -23.44 6.38 6.61
N ALA A 396 -24.11 7.06 5.66
CA ALA A 396 -24.29 6.57 4.30
C ALA A 396 -22.95 6.38 3.56
N GLN A 397 -21.96 7.24 3.81
CA GLN A 397 -20.62 7.04 3.25
C GLN A 397 -19.89 5.83 3.85
N VAL A 398 -20.06 5.56 5.15
CA VAL A 398 -19.52 4.32 5.75
C VAL A 398 -20.19 3.10 5.11
N ARG A 399 -21.52 3.12 4.97
CA ARG A 399 -22.26 2.05 4.29
C ARG A 399 -21.77 1.85 2.86
N GLN A 400 -21.64 2.91 2.07
CA GLN A 400 -21.20 2.84 0.68
C GLN A 400 -19.81 2.20 0.55
N PHE A 401 -18.87 2.57 1.44
CA PHE A 401 -17.56 1.94 1.51
C PHE A 401 -17.66 0.44 1.78
N VAL A 402 -18.44 0.05 2.79
CA VAL A 402 -18.63 -1.36 3.17
C VAL A 402 -19.32 -2.16 2.05
N ASP A 403 -20.40 -1.62 1.47
CA ASP A 403 -21.13 -2.25 0.37
C ASP A 403 -20.19 -2.48 -0.83
N TRP A 404 -19.35 -1.50 -1.19
CA TRP A 404 -18.38 -1.65 -2.28
C TRP A 404 -17.38 -2.79 -2.03
N TRP A 405 -16.81 -2.90 -0.83
CA TRP A 405 -15.87 -4.00 -0.53
C TRP A 405 -16.56 -5.36 -0.55
N ILE A 406 -17.80 -5.47 -0.08
CA ILE A 406 -18.56 -6.72 -0.16
C ILE A 406 -18.88 -7.06 -1.61
N ASP A 407 -19.37 -6.11 -2.40
CA ASP A 407 -19.85 -6.36 -3.76
C ASP A 407 -18.71 -6.55 -4.78
N GLU A 408 -17.64 -5.77 -4.67
CA GLU A 408 -16.57 -5.71 -5.68
C GLU A 408 -15.34 -6.53 -5.30
N ARG A 409 -15.16 -6.85 -4.01
CA ARG A 409 -13.92 -7.46 -3.52
C ARG A 409 -14.12 -8.78 -2.78
N GLN A 410 -15.21 -9.01 -2.07
CA GLN A 410 -15.39 -10.29 -1.35
C GLN A 410 -15.76 -11.42 -2.31
N VAL A 411 -14.88 -12.41 -2.45
CA VAL A 411 -15.14 -13.57 -3.33
C VAL A 411 -15.86 -14.68 -2.57
N ALA A 412 -16.35 -15.69 -3.31
CA ALA A 412 -17.06 -16.84 -2.73
C ALA A 412 -16.25 -17.61 -1.68
N TYR A 413 -14.91 -17.58 -1.75
CA TYR A 413 -14.05 -18.17 -0.72
C TYR A 413 -14.18 -17.43 0.63
N GLY A 414 -14.44 -16.12 0.61
CA GLY A 414 -14.70 -15.26 1.77
C GLY A 414 -13.70 -14.13 1.98
N ASP A 415 -12.56 -14.15 1.28
CA ASP A 415 -11.52 -13.12 1.31
C ASP A 415 -11.80 -11.94 0.37
N PHE A 416 -11.17 -10.80 0.64
CA PHE A 416 -11.32 -9.52 -0.09
C PHE A 416 -10.11 -9.19 -0.96
N GLY A 417 -9.17 -10.13 -1.08
CA GLY A 417 -8.01 -10.03 -1.96
C GLY A 417 -6.89 -9.13 -1.44
N GLY A 418 -6.96 -8.69 -0.18
CA GLY A 418 -5.80 -8.16 0.54
C GLY A 418 -4.96 -9.26 1.17
N GLY A 419 -5.45 -10.50 1.16
CA GLY A 419 -4.95 -11.61 1.95
C GLY A 419 -5.73 -11.68 3.26
N ILE A 420 -6.09 -12.89 3.70
CA ILE A 420 -7.08 -13.07 4.78
C ILE A 420 -6.66 -12.34 6.08
N SER A 421 -5.37 -12.22 6.33
CA SER A 421 -4.82 -11.50 7.48
C SER A 421 -5.13 -10.01 7.40
N ASP A 422 -4.85 -9.33 6.29
CA ASP A 422 -5.21 -7.92 6.12
C ASP A 422 -6.74 -7.71 6.06
N ASP A 423 -7.46 -8.67 5.46
CA ASP A 423 -8.92 -8.64 5.38
C ASP A 423 -9.57 -8.74 6.77
N SER A 424 -8.90 -9.39 7.73
CA SER A 424 -9.34 -9.44 9.12
C SER A 424 -9.34 -8.06 9.77
N ASP A 425 -8.42 -7.18 9.38
CA ASP A 425 -8.36 -5.79 9.82
C ASP A 425 -9.45 -4.94 9.19
N LEU A 426 -9.69 -5.11 7.88
CA LEU A 426 -10.76 -4.45 7.16
C LEU A 426 -12.12 -4.66 7.86
N THR A 427 -12.44 -5.91 8.17
CA THR A 427 -13.77 -6.30 8.67
C THR A 427 -14.03 -5.93 10.14
N GLN A 428 -13.02 -5.47 10.90
CA GLN A 428 -13.24 -4.87 12.23
C GLN A 428 -14.14 -3.61 12.17
N GLN A 429 -14.36 -3.04 10.98
CA GLN A 429 -15.28 -1.93 10.76
C GLN A 429 -16.77 -2.37 10.72
N TRP A 430 -17.06 -3.66 10.47
CA TRP A 430 -18.43 -4.16 10.25
C TRP A 430 -19.27 -4.14 11.53
N PRO A 431 -18.75 -4.58 12.70
CA PRO A 431 -19.59 -4.67 13.89
C PRO A 431 -20.18 -3.33 14.33
N GLY A 432 -19.38 -2.26 14.33
CA GLY A 432 -19.85 -0.93 14.68
C GLY A 432 -21.00 -0.44 13.77
N LEU A 433 -20.91 -0.72 12.47
CA LEU A 433 -21.92 -0.34 11.49
C LEU A 433 -23.21 -1.17 11.64
N ALA A 434 -23.08 -2.48 11.80
CA ALA A 434 -24.19 -3.40 12.02
C ALA A 434 -24.94 -3.10 13.32
N LEU A 435 -24.23 -2.79 14.41
CA LEU A 435 -24.83 -2.45 15.71
C LEU A 435 -25.59 -1.10 15.68
N MET A 436 -25.28 -0.23 14.72
CA MET A 436 -26.07 0.98 14.42
C MET A 436 -27.30 0.70 13.53
N GLY A 437 -27.59 -0.58 13.25
CA GLY A 437 -28.76 -1.05 12.51
C GLY A 437 -28.60 -1.06 10.99
N VAL A 438 -27.39 -0.87 10.46
CA VAL A 438 -27.14 -0.86 9.01
C VAL A 438 -26.85 -2.29 8.53
N GLN A 439 -27.79 -2.85 7.75
CA GLN A 439 -27.69 -4.16 7.10
C GLN A 439 -27.08 -5.29 7.97
N PRO A 440 -27.52 -5.47 9.23
CA PRO A 440 -26.85 -6.36 10.18
C PRO A 440 -26.67 -7.80 9.67
N ASP A 441 -27.64 -8.35 8.95
CA ASP A 441 -27.54 -9.71 8.40
C ASP A 441 -26.50 -9.83 7.29
N ARG A 442 -26.42 -8.85 6.39
CA ARG A 442 -25.46 -8.83 5.28
C ARG A 442 -24.04 -8.67 5.82
N LEU A 443 -23.84 -7.78 6.78
CA LEU A 443 -22.53 -7.57 7.40
C LEU A 443 -22.11 -8.79 8.23
N ASN A 444 -23.05 -9.43 8.94
CA ASN A 444 -22.76 -10.66 9.66
C ASN A 444 -22.41 -11.81 8.69
N ALA A 445 -23.14 -11.96 7.58
CA ALA A 445 -22.84 -12.97 6.57
C ALA A 445 -21.45 -12.75 5.93
N SER A 446 -21.11 -11.50 5.62
CA SER A 446 -19.80 -11.11 5.10
C SER A 446 -18.66 -11.43 6.09
N LEU A 447 -18.81 -11.04 7.36
CA LEU A 447 -17.82 -11.34 8.41
C LEU A 447 -17.70 -12.86 8.67
N THR A 448 -18.82 -13.59 8.64
CA THR A 448 -18.85 -15.04 8.79
C THR A 448 -18.12 -15.73 7.64
N ALA A 449 -18.32 -15.27 6.39
CA ALA A 449 -17.62 -15.82 5.23
C ALA A 449 -16.10 -15.66 5.35
N LEU A 450 -15.61 -14.50 5.82
CA LEU A 450 -14.20 -14.30 6.10
C LEU A 450 -13.73 -15.21 7.26
N SER A 451 -14.50 -15.32 8.35
CA SER A 451 -14.18 -16.22 9.47
C SER A 451 -14.05 -17.67 8.99
N ASP A 452 -14.96 -18.15 8.14
CA ASP A 452 -14.89 -19.49 7.56
C ASP A 452 -13.68 -19.65 6.62
N ALA A 453 -13.33 -18.61 5.86
CA ALA A 453 -12.13 -18.58 5.03
C ALA A 453 -10.84 -18.75 5.88
N VAL A 454 -10.76 -18.07 7.04
CA VAL A 454 -9.63 -18.20 7.98
C VAL A 454 -9.42 -19.66 8.39
N TYR A 455 -10.48 -20.36 8.79
CA TYR A 455 -10.39 -21.77 9.19
C TYR A 455 -10.15 -22.71 8.01
N ARG A 456 -10.80 -22.47 6.86
CA ARG A 456 -10.62 -23.26 5.64
C ARG A 456 -9.18 -23.16 5.11
N ASN A 457 -8.53 -22.01 5.30
CA ASN A 457 -7.13 -21.77 4.90
C ASN A 457 -6.12 -22.27 5.95
N GLY A 458 -6.55 -22.94 7.02
CA GLY A 458 -5.65 -23.54 8.02
C GLY A 458 -4.89 -22.51 8.86
N MET A 459 -5.46 -21.34 9.10
CA MET A 459 -4.79 -20.22 9.77
C MET A 459 -4.65 -20.39 11.28
N PHE A 460 -5.27 -21.40 11.89
CA PHE A 460 -5.20 -21.69 13.32
C PHE A 460 -4.51 -23.02 13.63
N SER A 461 -3.68 -23.01 14.66
CA SER A 461 -3.08 -24.19 15.30
C SER A 461 -3.08 -23.99 16.81
N ASN A 462 -3.63 -24.93 17.59
CA ASN A 462 -3.59 -24.89 19.07
C ASN A 462 -4.07 -23.54 19.66
N GLY A 463 -5.20 -23.01 19.16
CA GLY A 463 -5.78 -21.73 19.60
C GLY A 463 -5.08 -20.44 19.15
N LEU A 464 -3.99 -20.51 18.38
CA LEU A 464 -3.23 -19.35 17.90
C LEU A 464 -3.03 -19.40 16.38
N SER A 465 -2.50 -18.34 15.79
CA SER A 465 -2.05 -18.29 14.39
C SER A 465 -1.17 -19.48 14.02
N THR A 466 -1.37 -20.13 12.87
CA THR A 466 -0.53 -21.26 12.44
C THR A 466 0.91 -20.82 12.15
N ILE A 467 1.06 -19.65 11.51
CA ILE A 467 2.36 -19.05 11.19
C ILE A 467 2.94 -18.36 12.43
N GLU A 468 4.27 -18.30 12.53
CA GLU A 468 4.94 -17.52 13.56
C GLU A 468 5.26 -16.11 13.08
N THR A 469 4.62 -15.11 13.68
CA THR A 469 4.82 -13.70 13.38
C THR A 469 4.96 -12.89 14.68
N ASP A 470 5.15 -11.58 14.57
CA ASP A 470 5.21 -10.70 15.74
C ASP A 470 3.86 -10.59 16.46
N GLU A 471 3.90 -9.98 17.64
CA GLU A 471 2.76 -9.93 18.55
C GLU A 471 1.48 -9.29 17.97
N LEU A 472 1.62 -8.30 17.07
CA LEU A 472 0.47 -7.62 16.47
C LEU A 472 -0.10 -8.48 15.35
N HIS A 473 0.76 -8.96 14.46
CA HIS A 473 0.29 -9.76 13.33
C HIS A 473 -0.27 -11.11 13.76
N SER A 474 0.13 -11.66 14.92
CA SER A 474 -0.54 -12.85 15.47
C SER A 474 -1.99 -12.56 15.85
N TYR A 475 -2.33 -11.32 16.25
CA TYR A 475 -3.71 -10.88 16.45
C TYR A 475 -4.46 -10.72 15.11
N GLU A 476 -3.78 -10.16 14.11
CA GLU A 476 -4.31 -9.89 12.76
C GLU A 476 -4.36 -11.16 11.87
N GLU A 477 -3.88 -12.30 12.37
CA GLU A 477 -4.00 -13.59 11.70
C GLU A 477 -5.31 -14.32 12.07
N GLY A 478 -6.42 -13.57 12.11
CA GLY A 478 -7.78 -14.09 12.32
C GLY A 478 -8.28 -14.14 13.78
N ILE A 479 -7.43 -13.91 14.80
CA ILE A 479 -7.88 -13.79 16.20
C ILE A 479 -8.82 -12.58 16.36
N ASN A 480 -8.50 -11.48 15.67
CA ASN A 480 -9.36 -10.31 15.56
C ASN A 480 -10.71 -10.62 14.88
N THR A 481 -10.74 -11.41 13.81
CA THR A 481 -11.99 -11.86 13.15
C THR A 481 -12.88 -12.66 14.10
N ASN A 482 -12.31 -13.62 14.83
CA ASN A 482 -13.06 -14.37 15.84
C ASN A 482 -13.65 -13.44 16.91
N SER A 483 -12.88 -12.44 17.34
CA SER A 483 -13.34 -11.46 18.32
C SER A 483 -14.45 -10.57 17.76
N ALA A 484 -14.32 -10.11 16.51
CA ALA A 484 -15.34 -9.36 15.79
C ALA A 484 -16.66 -10.14 15.66
N MET A 485 -16.60 -11.46 15.44
CA MET A 485 -17.77 -12.33 15.33
C MET A 485 -18.66 -12.29 16.59
N LEU A 486 -18.08 -12.18 17.79
CA LEU A 486 -18.89 -12.19 19.03
C LEU A 486 -19.81 -10.96 19.14
N TYR A 487 -19.40 -9.81 18.60
CA TYR A 487 -20.22 -8.60 18.62
C TYR A 487 -21.55 -8.77 17.87
N LEU A 488 -21.55 -9.55 16.79
CA LEU A 488 -22.73 -9.77 15.94
C LEU A 488 -23.44 -11.09 16.24
N ASN A 489 -22.74 -12.05 16.84
CA ASN A 489 -23.25 -13.38 17.17
C ASN A 489 -23.14 -13.61 18.68
N TRP A 490 -23.75 -12.71 19.47
CA TRP A 490 -23.64 -12.71 20.92
C TRP A 490 -24.15 -14.04 21.52
N GLY A 491 -23.23 -14.82 22.08
CA GLY A 491 -23.51 -16.14 22.66
C GLY A 491 -23.56 -17.30 21.67
N ASP A 492 -23.16 -17.10 20.41
CA ASP A 492 -22.96 -18.20 19.46
C ASP A 492 -21.91 -19.22 19.99
N PRO A 493 -22.25 -20.51 20.14
CA PRO A 493 -21.37 -21.48 20.75
C PRO A 493 -20.02 -21.64 20.04
N LEU A 494 -20.01 -21.65 18.71
CA LEU A 494 -18.77 -21.83 17.94
C LEU A 494 -17.84 -20.64 18.12
N THR A 495 -18.37 -19.41 18.03
CA THR A 495 -17.62 -18.19 18.27
C THR A 495 -17.03 -18.17 19.68
N VAL A 496 -17.83 -18.50 20.70
CA VAL A 496 -17.36 -18.55 22.10
C VAL A 496 -16.28 -19.62 22.29
N GLU A 497 -16.44 -20.82 21.71
CA GLU A 497 -15.45 -21.89 21.78
C GLU A 497 -14.10 -21.46 21.18
N ARG A 498 -14.12 -20.81 20.01
CA ARG A 498 -12.90 -20.29 19.36
C ARG A 498 -12.18 -19.26 20.24
N LEU A 499 -12.92 -18.35 20.88
CA LEU A 499 -12.36 -17.38 21.82
C LEU A 499 -11.75 -18.07 23.04
N MET A 500 -12.43 -19.08 23.59
CA MET A 500 -11.95 -19.85 24.75
C MET A 500 -10.66 -20.61 24.43
N GLU A 501 -10.54 -21.19 23.23
CA GLU A 501 -9.33 -21.86 22.77
C GLU A 501 -8.14 -20.89 22.74
N THR A 502 -8.32 -19.69 22.19
CA THR A 502 -7.29 -18.65 22.16
C THR A 502 -6.92 -18.13 23.55
N VAL A 503 -7.89 -17.86 24.42
CA VAL A 503 -7.62 -17.43 25.81
C VAL A 503 -6.86 -18.49 26.60
N LYS A 504 -7.21 -19.78 26.41
CA LYS A 504 -6.47 -20.90 26.99
C LYS A 504 -5.02 -20.92 26.49
N ALA A 505 -4.81 -20.78 25.18
CA ALA A 505 -3.46 -20.76 24.61
C ALA A 505 -2.62 -19.60 25.15
N PHE A 506 -3.24 -18.42 25.38
CA PHE A 506 -2.57 -17.32 26.03
C PHE A 506 -2.14 -17.65 27.47
N ASP A 507 -3.04 -18.19 28.30
CA ASP A 507 -2.74 -18.53 29.71
C ASP A 507 -1.68 -19.63 29.84
N GLU A 508 -1.69 -20.62 28.94
CA GLU A 508 -0.79 -21.77 29.04
C GLU A 508 0.57 -21.54 28.38
N ARG A 509 0.67 -20.64 27.38
CA ARG A 509 1.86 -20.59 26.50
C ARG A 509 2.47 -19.20 26.30
N ILE A 510 1.67 -18.13 26.33
CA ILE A 510 2.13 -16.80 25.90
C ILE A 510 2.28 -15.84 27.08
N ILE A 511 1.23 -15.69 27.88
CA ILE A 511 1.18 -14.76 29.02
C ILE A 511 1.51 -15.57 30.28
N LEU A 512 2.76 -15.50 30.70
CA LEU A 512 3.31 -16.39 31.73
C LEU A 512 3.85 -15.58 32.91
N ARG A 513 3.86 -16.20 34.10
CA ARG A 513 4.53 -15.63 35.26
C ARG A 513 6.03 -15.68 35.07
N ASN A 514 6.69 -14.54 35.20
CA ASN A 514 8.14 -14.46 35.15
C ASN A 514 8.80 -14.82 36.49
N PRO A 515 10.14 -14.93 36.56
CA PRO A 515 10.86 -15.24 37.81
C PRO A 515 10.62 -14.25 38.96
N GLN A 516 10.22 -13.01 38.64
CA GLN A 516 9.88 -11.96 39.62
C GLN A 516 8.42 -12.08 40.13
N GLY A 517 7.63 -13.02 39.59
CA GLY A 517 6.25 -13.29 39.98
C GLY A 517 5.18 -12.52 39.20
N ASN A 518 5.60 -11.63 38.29
CA ASN A 518 4.73 -10.79 37.47
C ASN A 518 4.21 -11.55 36.25
N LEU A 519 2.94 -11.36 35.90
CA LEU A 519 2.37 -11.89 34.67
C LEU A 519 2.71 -10.94 33.52
N LEU A 520 3.40 -11.44 32.49
CA LEU A 520 3.88 -10.65 31.33
C LEU A 520 3.80 -11.51 30.06
N PHE A 521 3.80 -10.86 28.88
CA PHE A 521 4.02 -11.57 27.62
C PHE A 521 5.43 -12.18 27.59
N SER A 522 5.52 -13.50 27.44
CA SER A 522 6.78 -14.26 27.47
C SER A 522 7.54 -14.28 26.14
N SER A 523 6.87 -13.85 25.08
CA SER A 523 7.42 -13.74 23.74
C SER A 523 6.66 -12.67 22.95
N ASN A 524 7.35 -12.06 21.99
CA ASN A 524 6.79 -11.17 20.98
C ASN A 524 6.90 -11.75 19.57
N TRP A 525 7.24 -13.03 19.44
CA TRP A 525 7.23 -13.73 18.17
C TRP A 525 6.76 -15.18 18.38
N PHE A 526 5.55 -15.47 17.92
CA PHE A 526 4.91 -16.73 18.24
C PHE A 526 3.85 -17.13 17.23
N GLY A 527 3.54 -18.42 17.24
CA GLY A 527 2.36 -19.02 16.64
C GLY A 527 1.93 -20.25 17.43
N GLY A 528 0.93 -20.94 16.92
CA GLY A 528 0.34 -22.14 17.47
C GLY A 528 1.28 -23.32 17.55
N ASN A 529 2.25 -23.40 16.64
CA ASN A 529 3.20 -24.51 16.57
C ASN A 529 4.49 -24.21 17.32
N LYS A 530 4.94 -22.94 17.35
CA LYS A 530 6.20 -22.55 17.98
C LYS A 530 6.11 -21.18 18.65
N VAL A 531 6.79 -21.06 19.79
CA VAL A 531 6.95 -19.80 20.53
C VAL A 531 8.44 -19.55 20.70
N TYR A 532 8.94 -18.42 20.20
CA TYR A 532 10.35 -18.07 20.32
C TYR A 532 10.63 -17.47 21.70
N ARG A 533 11.71 -17.90 22.35
CA ARG A 533 12.04 -17.50 23.73
C ARG A 533 13.51 -17.16 23.94
N GLU A 534 14.25 -16.99 22.85
CA GLU A 534 15.60 -16.42 22.89
C GLU A 534 15.53 -14.95 23.36
N PRO A 535 16.62 -14.39 23.93
CA PRO A 535 16.59 -13.06 24.56
C PRO A 535 16.08 -11.90 23.71
N ASN A 536 16.13 -12.03 22.37
CA ASN A 536 15.62 -11.01 21.44
C ASN A 536 14.08 -10.97 21.40
N TRP A 537 13.42 -12.10 21.69
CA TRP A 537 11.97 -12.27 21.55
C TRP A 537 11.21 -12.11 22.86
N GLN A 538 11.89 -12.18 24.00
CA GLN A 538 11.26 -12.12 25.34
C GLN A 538 10.93 -10.69 25.80
N TRP A 539 10.45 -9.82 24.90
CA TRP A 539 10.14 -8.43 25.21
C TRP A 539 8.67 -8.14 24.99
N GLN A 540 7.93 -7.95 26.08
CA GLN A 540 6.58 -7.38 26.04
C GLN A 540 6.66 -5.96 25.46
N LYS A 541 5.78 -5.66 24.50
CA LYS A 541 5.69 -4.36 23.83
C LYS A 541 4.24 -3.83 23.89
N PRO A 542 4.00 -2.54 23.63
CA PRO A 542 2.64 -2.00 23.65
C PRO A 542 1.72 -2.67 22.62
N TYR A 543 2.26 -3.04 21.45
CA TYR A 543 1.54 -3.81 20.43
C TYR A 543 1.20 -5.25 20.81
N SER A 544 1.65 -5.76 21.97
CA SER A 544 1.20 -7.06 22.47
C SER A 544 -0.23 -7.03 23.02
N PHE A 545 -0.73 -5.86 23.40
CA PHE A 545 -1.99 -5.73 24.14
C PHE A 545 -3.28 -5.83 23.30
N PRO A 546 -3.34 -5.44 22.01
CA PRO A 546 -4.49 -5.70 21.15
C PRO A 546 -4.94 -7.17 21.12
N VAL A 547 -3.98 -8.11 21.22
CA VAL A 547 -4.26 -9.56 21.23
C VAL A 547 -5.15 -10.02 22.39
N LEU A 548 -5.32 -9.19 23.43
CA LEU A 548 -6.22 -9.46 24.56
C LEU A 548 -7.70 -9.34 24.20
N HIS A 549 -8.04 -9.02 22.96
CA HIS A 549 -9.43 -8.87 22.50
C HIS A 549 -10.34 -10.05 22.90
N PRO A 550 -9.98 -11.33 22.71
CA PRO A 550 -10.78 -12.46 23.20
C PRO A 550 -10.98 -12.45 24.72
N ALA A 551 -9.95 -12.09 25.49
CA ALA A 551 -10.00 -12.06 26.95
C ALA A 551 -10.89 -10.93 27.48
N PHE A 552 -10.90 -9.77 26.82
CA PHE A 552 -11.84 -8.69 27.13
C PHE A 552 -13.28 -9.13 26.90
N LEU A 553 -13.53 -9.73 25.74
CA LEU A 553 -14.86 -10.14 25.32
C LEU A 553 -15.44 -11.26 26.20
N LEU A 554 -14.69 -12.33 26.47
CA LEU A 554 -15.15 -13.37 27.39
C LEU A 554 -15.33 -12.83 28.81
N GLY A 555 -14.41 -11.99 29.28
CA GLY A 555 -14.51 -11.34 30.58
C GLY A 555 -15.76 -10.46 30.74
N GLN A 556 -16.25 -9.87 29.65
CA GLN A 556 -17.51 -9.13 29.61
C GLN A 556 -18.73 -10.03 29.45
N TYR A 557 -18.66 -11.01 28.53
CA TYR A 557 -19.78 -11.88 28.16
C TYR A 557 -20.25 -12.77 29.33
N ASN A 558 -19.33 -13.52 29.95
CA ASN A 558 -19.67 -14.53 30.96
C ASN A 558 -18.81 -14.46 32.23
N ALA A 559 -18.10 -13.34 32.42
CA ALA A 559 -17.16 -13.16 33.53
C ALA A 559 -16.07 -14.24 33.59
N ASP A 560 -15.58 -14.69 32.43
CA ASP A 560 -14.57 -15.75 32.34
C ASP A 560 -13.38 -15.49 33.28
N PRO A 561 -13.13 -16.39 34.26
CA PRO A 561 -12.11 -16.15 35.28
C PRO A 561 -10.69 -16.16 34.68
N THR A 562 -10.46 -16.91 33.60
CA THR A 562 -9.14 -16.99 32.94
C THR A 562 -8.82 -15.67 32.24
N GLY A 563 -9.71 -15.16 31.39
CA GLY A 563 -9.55 -13.88 30.70
C GLY A 563 -9.40 -12.72 31.67
N ARG A 564 -10.23 -12.65 32.71
CA ARG A 564 -10.10 -11.62 33.76
C ARG A 564 -8.76 -11.71 34.50
N LYS A 565 -8.31 -12.93 34.85
CA LYS A 565 -6.98 -13.16 35.47
C LYS A 565 -5.85 -12.67 34.58
N LEU A 566 -5.90 -12.94 33.27
CA LEU A 566 -4.86 -12.52 32.32
C LEU A 566 -4.75 -11.00 32.25
N VAL A 567 -5.88 -10.32 32.02
CA VAL A 567 -5.94 -8.86 31.88
C VAL A 567 -5.52 -8.15 33.18
N ILE A 568 -6.09 -8.54 34.32
CA ILE A 568 -5.77 -7.94 35.62
C ILE A 568 -4.31 -8.23 35.98
N GLY A 569 -3.85 -9.46 35.76
CA GLY A 569 -2.47 -9.85 36.03
C GLY A 569 -1.45 -9.12 35.17
N LEU A 570 -1.76 -8.88 33.89
CA LEU A 570 -0.92 -8.05 33.01
C LEU A 570 -0.90 -6.59 33.44
N ALA A 571 -2.04 -6.02 33.85
CA ALA A 571 -2.11 -4.67 34.38
C ALA A 571 -1.24 -4.52 35.65
N ASP A 572 -1.35 -5.47 36.59
CA ASP A 572 -0.51 -5.53 37.80
C ASP A 572 0.98 -5.69 37.44
N GLY A 573 1.27 -6.62 36.52
CA GLY A 573 2.64 -6.88 36.06
C GLY A 573 3.27 -5.64 35.41
N TYR A 574 2.51 -4.87 34.64
CA TYR A 574 3.00 -3.62 34.04
C TYR A 574 3.25 -2.55 35.10
N LEU A 575 2.30 -2.33 36.02
CA LEU A 575 2.44 -1.35 37.11
C LEU A 575 3.62 -1.69 38.03
N ALA A 576 3.94 -2.97 38.22
CA ALA A 576 5.12 -3.40 38.99
C ALA A 576 6.46 -2.94 38.39
N HIS A 577 6.48 -2.57 37.10
CA HIS A 577 7.65 -2.03 36.40
C HIS A 577 7.53 -0.52 36.14
N ALA A 578 6.52 0.15 36.70
CA ALA A 578 6.41 1.60 36.62
C ALA A 578 7.59 2.29 37.31
N GLY A 579 7.95 3.47 36.81
CA GLY A 579 9.08 4.25 37.29
C GLY A 579 8.72 5.71 37.54
N THR A 580 9.76 6.52 37.69
CA THR A 580 9.66 7.98 37.67
C THR A 580 10.70 8.56 36.71
N ASP A 581 10.34 9.61 35.98
CA ASP A 581 11.29 10.35 35.13
C ASP A 581 12.19 11.28 35.95
N GLU A 582 13.13 11.96 35.27
CA GLU A 582 14.04 12.94 35.89
C GLU A 582 13.33 14.10 36.62
N LYS A 583 12.04 14.32 36.33
CA LYS A 583 11.20 15.35 36.94
C LYS A 583 10.30 14.79 38.06
N GLY A 584 10.47 13.52 38.43
CA GLY A 584 9.69 12.83 39.45
C GLY A 584 8.26 12.46 39.01
N ARG A 585 7.96 12.53 37.71
CA ARG A 585 6.64 12.14 37.19
C ARG A 585 6.57 10.62 37.04
N PHE A 586 5.43 10.03 37.38
CA PHE A 586 5.17 8.61 37.14
C PHE A 586 5.34 8.26 35.67
N THR A 587 5.96 7.12 35.37
CA THR A 587 6.17 6.62 34.01
C THR A 587 5.87 5.13 33.91
N LEU A 588 5.41 4.73 32.71
CA LEU A 588 5.34 3.32 32.33
C LEU A 588 6.44 3.04 31.31
N PRO A 589 7.17 1.91 31.42
CA PRO A 589 8.20 1.54 30.46
C PRO A 589 7.60 1.24 29.08
N ASN A 590 8.37 1.41 28.00
CA ASN A 590 7.90 1.03 26.66
C ASN A 590 7.93 -0.48 26.44
N GLU A 591 9.06 -1.11 26.78
CA GLU A 591 9.22 -2.57 26.69
C GLU A 591 9.71 -3.14 28.01
N ILE A 592 9.25 -4.36 28.33
CA ILE A 592 9.64 -5.11 29.53
C ILE A 592 10.14 -6.49 29.10
N ASN A 593 11.38 -6.84 29.47
CA ASN A 593 11.91 -8.17 29.24
C ASN A 593 11.26 -9.15 30.22
N TRP A 594 10.64 -10.20 29.70
CA TRP A 594 9.92 -11.17 30.51
C TRP A 594 10.82 -11.81 31.56
N ALA A 595 11.97 -12.39 31.17
CA ALA A 595 12.80 -13.19 32.07
C ALA A 595 13.49 -12.36 33.17
N THR A 596 13.92 -11.14 32.84
CA THR A 596 14.77 -10.32 33.73
C THR A 596 14.04 -9.17 34.40
N GLY A 597 12.89 -8.75 33.87
CA GLY A 597 12.20 -7.51 34.28
C GLY A 597 12.91 -6.23 33.81
N ALA A 598 13.99 -6.34 33.01
CA ALA A 598 14.68 -5.18 32.47
C ALA A 598 13.78 -4.41 31.50
N THR A 599 13.90 -3.08 31.49
CA THR A 599 13.12 -2.20 30.59
C THR A 599 14.01 -1.57 29.53
N ARG A 600 13.43 -1.23 28.37
CA ARG A 600 14.11 -0.49 27.29
C ARG A 600 13.14 0.32 26.44
N GLY A 601 13.68 1.10 25.51
CA GLY A 601 12.89 1.85 24.53
C GLY A 601 12.24 3.13 25.07
N GLY A 602 12.61 3.55 26.28
CA GLY A 602 12.04 4.73 26.95
C GLY A 602 10.71 4.42 27.63
N GLU A 603 9.82 5.41 27.67
CA GLU A 603 8.50 5.31 28.28
C GLU A 603 7.45 4.86 27.26
N LEU A 604 6.28 4.40 27.72
CA LEU A 604 5.15 3.97 26.88
C LEU A 604 4.72 5.01 25.83
N ASN A 605 4.96 6.31 26.09
CA ASN A 605 4.63 7.39 25.15
C ASN A 605 5.69 7.58 24.04
N ASN A 606 6.84 6.91 24.12
CA ASN A 606 7.91 6.95 23.13
C ASN A 606 7.78 5.86 22.05
N GLY A 607 7.07 4.77 22.33
CA GLY A 607 6.85 3.70 21.36
C GLY A 607 5.48 3.75 20.69
N SER A 608 5.37 2.96 19.63
CA SER A 608 4.12 2.73 18.90
C SER A 608 3.19 1.78 19.68
N GLY A 609 1.87 1.88 19.47
CA GLY A 609 0.86 1.03 20.13
C GLY A 609 0.48 1.42 21.58
N GLY A 610 1.09 2.46 22.16
CA GLY A 610 0.85 2.83 23.56
C GLY A 610 -0.58 3.29 23.90
N GLY A 611 -1.37 3.68 22.90
CA GLY A 611 -2.80 4.02 23.10
C GLY A 611 -3.67 2.79 23.40
N ASP A 612 -3.32 1.64 22.82
CA ASP A 612 -4.15 0.42 22.90
C ASP A 612 -3.96 -0.27 24.25
N THR A 613 -2.77 -0.13 24.85
CA THR A 613 -2.47 -0.61 26.21
C THR A 613 -3.40 -0.01 27.28
N MET A 614 -3.99 1.17 27.04
CA MET A 614 -4.93 1.80 27.99
C MET A 614 -6.20 0.97 28.21
N HIS A 615 -6.62 0.17 27.22
CA HIS A 615 -7.78 -0.70 27.34
C HIS A 615 -7.61 -1.76 28.43
N THR A 616 -6.39 -2.26 28.64
CA THR A 616 -6.08 -3.23 29.71
C THR A 616 -6.24 -2.63 31.10
N PHE A 617 -5.75 -1.42 31.32
CA PHE A 617 -5.91 -0.72 32.60
C PHE A 617 -7.36 -0.30 32.84
N TRP A 618 -8.06 0.14 31.78
CA TRP A 618 -9.49 0.43 31.84
C TRP A 618 -10.30 -0.80 32.25
N ALA A 619 -10.08 -1.93 31.56
CA ALA A 619 -10.74 -3.20 31.87
C ALA A 619 -10.48 -3.67 33.31
N ALA A 620 -9.21 -3.62 33.74
CA ALA A 620 -8.83 -4.00 35.10
C ALA A 620 -9.54 -3.14 36.16
N TRP A 621 -9.62 -1.81 35.95
CA TRP A 621 -10.38 -0.92 36.83
C TRP A 621 -11.87 -1.25 36.82
N ARG A 622 -12.50 -1.40 35.64
CA ARG A 622 -13.94 -1.69 35.53
C ARG A 622 -14.34 -2.97 36.26
N TRP A 623 -13.49 -4.01 36.24
CA TRP A 623 -13.78 -5.28 36.89
C TRP A 623 -13.47 -5.32 38.39
N THR A 624 -12.55 -4.48 38.88
CA THR A 624 -12.07 -4.55 40.27
C THR A 624 -12.47 -3.35 41.13
N GLY A 625 -12.69 -2.19 40.52
CA GLY A 625 -12.84 -0.90 41.21
C GLY A 625 -11.54 -0.34 41.82
N ASP A 626 -10.39 -1.00 41.64
CA ASP A 626 -9.13 -0.59 42.27
C ASP A 626 -8.54 0.65 41.58
N ALA A 627 -8.42 1.74 42.33
CA ALA A 627 -7.94 3.02 41.84
C ALA A 627 -6.48 2.99 41.35
N LYS A 628 -5.68 1.99 41.71
CA LYS A 628 -4.28 1.89 41.23
C LYS A 628 -4.19 1.83 39.70
N TYR A 629 -5.16 1.21 39.03
CA TYR A 629 -5.18 1.09 37.58
C TYR A 629 -5.43 2.43 36.87
N LEU A 630 -6.05 3.39 37.55
CA LEU A 630 -6.26 4.74 37.03
C LEU A 630 -4.96 5.54 36.90
N GLN A 631 -3.89 5.16 37.62
CA GLN A 631 -2.58 5.81 37.52
C GLN A 631 -2.02 5.77 36.08
N ALA A 632 -2.25 4.69 35.34
CA ALA A 632 -1.83 4.56 33.95
C ALA A 632 -2.60 5.52 33.02
N LEU A 633 -3.88 5.77 33.32
CA LEU A 633 -4.72 6.71 32.57
C LEU A 633 -4.33 8.15 32.88
N ASP A 634 -4.13 8.47 34.17
CA ASP A 634 -3.66 9.77 34.64
C ASP A 634 -2.28 10.11 34.04
N TYR A 635 -1.38 9.12 33.92
CA TYR A 635 -0.11 9.24 33.21
C TYR A 635 -0.28 9.72 31.76
N ARG A 636 -1.24 9.16 31.02
CA ARG A 636 -1.52 9.55 29.63
C ARG A 636 -2.11 10.96 29.56
N VAL A 637 -3.05 11.27 30.46
CA VAL A 637 -3.71 12.59 30.56
C VAL A 637 -2.73 13.69 30.95
N ALA A 638 -1.79 13.42 31.86
CA ALA A 638 -0.82 14.41 32.33
C ALA A 638 0.05 14.97 31.19
N ARG A 639 0.28 14.19 30.12
CA ARG A 639 1.07 14.60 28.96
C ARG A 639 0.22 15.17 27.82
N GLY A 640 -0.92 14.56 27.52
CA GLY A 640 -1.72 14.88 26.33
C GLY A 640 -3.08 15.54 26.60
N GLY A 641 -3.43 15.80 27.86
CA GLY A 641 -4.77 16.24 28.26
C GLY A 641 -5.81 15.10 28.19
N PRO A 642 -7.07 15.37 28.58
CA PRO A 642 -8.13 14.35 28.62
C PRO A 642 -8.31 13.62 27.28
N GLY A 643 -8.27 14.36 26.16
CA GLY A 643 -8.43 13.80 24.82
C GLY A 643 -7.42 12.71 24.43
N ALA A 644 -6.29 12.58 25.14
CA ALA A 644 -5.32 11.50 24.94
C ALA A 644 -5.87 10.11 25.28
N LEU A 645 -7.02 10.03 25.96
CA LEU A 645 -7.76 8.80 26.25
C LEU A 645 -8.91 8.52 25.26
N ALA A 646 -9.07 9.31 24.18
CA ALA A 646 -10.15 9.15 23.20
C ALA A 646 -10.20 7.78 22.49
N ASN A 647 -9.17 6.94 22.66
CA ASN A 647 -9.14 5.55 22.20
C ASN A 647 -10.06 4.62 23.04
N LEU A 648 -10.30 4.96 24.32
CA LEU A 648 -11.15 4.14 25.21
C LEU A 648 -12.60 4.17 24.75
N GLY A 649 -13.22 3.01 24.54
CA GLY A 649 -14.54 2.91 23.91
C GLY A 649 -15.69 3.58 24.68
N GLU A 650 -15.62 3.58 26.02
CA GLU A 650 -16.66 4.16 26.90
C GLU A 650 -16.59 5.70 26.97
N ASN A 651 -17.64 6.33 27.49
CA ASN A 651 -17.57 7.71 27.96
C ASN A 651 -16.80 7.78 29.29
N TYR A 652 -15.46 7.74 29.18
CA TYR A 652 -14.59 7.71 30.35
C TYR A 652 -14.69 9.00 31.19
N VAL A 653 -15.16 10.12 30.64
CA VAL A 653 -15.32 11.37 31.41
C VAL A 653 -16.41 11.19 32.46
N ASP A 654 -17.56 10.65 32.05
CA ASP A 654 -18.69 10.40 32.95
C ASP A 654 -18.42 9.22 33.88
N ALA A 655 -17.88 8.12 33.33
CA ALA A 655 -17.55 6.94 34.12
C ALA A 655 -16.54 7.22 35.25
N LEU A 656 -15.62 8.17 35.06
CA LEU A 656 -14.65 8.60 36.09
C LEU A 656 -15.16 9.75 36.98
N GLY A 657 -16.33 10.34 36.70
CA GLY A 657 -16.83 11.50 37.44
C GLY A 657 -15.98 12.76 37.27
N ARG A 658 -15.35 12.95 36.10
CA ARG A 658 -14.39 14.05 35.82
C ARG A 658 -15.00 15.21 35.03
N GLN A 659 -16.33 15.29 34.95
CA GLN A 659 -17.04 16.26 34.12
C GLN A 659 -16.62 17.71 34.41
N GLN A 660 -16.58 18.09 35.69
CA GLN A 660 -16.23 19.46 36.10
C GLN A 660 -14.81 19.85 35.69
N ASP A 661 -13.88 18.90 35.67
CA ASP A 661 -12.47 19.14 35.36
C ASP A 661 -12.17 19.10 33.85
N TRP A 662 -12.86 18.22 33.12
CA TRP A 662 -12.47 17.84 31.76
C TRP A 662 -13.39 18.41 30.68
N TYR A 663 -14.70 18.56 30.92
CA TYR A 663 -15.60 19.18 29.94
C TYR A 663 -15.20 20.61 29.58
N PRO A 664 -14.80 21.51 30.52
CA PRO A 664 -14.37 22.85 30.15
C PRO A 664 -13.16 22.85 29.20
N LYS A 665 -12.21 21.93 29.40
CA LYS A 665 -11.00 21.83 28.56
C LYS A 665 -11.35 21.34 27.15
N LEU A 666 -12.15 20.29 27.04
CA LEU A 666 -12.55 19.70 25.77
C LEU A 666 -13.50 20.62 24.99
N THR A 667 -14.36 21.36 25.69
CA THR A 667 -15.22 22.39 25.07
C THR A 667 -14.39 23.52 24.51
N ALA A 668 -13.40 24.02 25.24
CA ALA A 668 -12.49 25.06 24.75
C ALA A 668 -11.70 24.61 23.50
N GLU A 669 -11.33 23.33 23.42
CA GLU A 669 -10.73 22.77 22.20
C GLU A 669 -11.69 22.75 21.01
N ALA A 670 -12.95 22.37 21.22
CA ALA A 670 -13.98 22.39 20.19
C ALA A 670 -14.29 23.82 19.73
N ASP A 671 -14.37 24.78 20.66
CA ASP A 671 -14.57 26.20 20.37
C ASP A 671 -13.38 26.81 19.59
N ALA A 672 -12.18 26.27 19.77
CA ALA A 672 -11.01 26.61 18.97
C ALA A 672 -11.02 25.99 17.56
N GLY A 673 -12.08 25.27 17.19
CA GLY A 673 -12.27 24.69 15.87
C GLY A 673 -11.76 23.25 15.72
N LYS A 674 -11.33 22.58 16.80
CA LYS A 674 -10.99 21.16 16.72
C LYS A 674 -12.25 20.30 16.59
N THR A 675 -12.33 19.52 15.52
CA THR A 675 -13.34 18.46 15.35
C THR A 675 -12.86 17.15 15.99
N GLY A 676 -13.79 16.22 16.25
CA GLY A 676 -13.50 14.87 16.78
C GLY A 676 -14.05 14.63 18.19
N PHE A 677 -13.26 14.00 19.06
CA PHE A 677 -13.69 13.66 20.42
C PHE A 677 -14.08 14.90 21.25
N ALA A 678 -13.37 16.02 21.08
CA ALA A 678 -13.69 17.29 21.72
C ALA A 678 -15.12 17.76 21.39
N SER A 679 -15.56 17.60 20.13
CA SER A 679 -16.91 17.97 19.69
C SER A 679 -18.00 17.15 20.38
N LEU A 680 -17.79 15.85 20.54
CA LEU A 680 -18.72 14.98 21.27
C LEU A 680 -18.85 15.39 22.74
N MET A 681 -17.73 15.69 23.39
CA MET A 681 -17.71 16.07 24.81
C MET A 681 -18.31 17.46 25.03
N ALA A 682 -18.05 18.40 24.12
CA ALA A 682 -18.68 19.73 24.14
C ALA A 682 -20.20 19.63 23.99
N TRP A 683 -20.69 18.76 23.09
CA TRP A 683 -22.10 18.46 22.96
C TRP A 683 -22.67 17.82 24.24
N GLN A 684 -22.02 16.79 24.79
CA GLN A 684 -22.51 16.14 26.02
C GLN A 684 -22.56 17.10 27.23
N ALA A 685 -21.62 18.04 27.32
CA ALA A 685 -21.57 19.03 28.39
C ALA A 685 -22.65 20.12 28.28
N SER A 686 -23.08 20.47 27.06
CA SER A 686 -23.92 21.66 26.80
C SER A 686 -25.30 21.36 26.20
N GLY A 687 -25.46 20.21 25.56
CA GLY A 687 -26.60 19.90 24.68
C GLY A 687 -26.56 20.60 23.32
N ASP A 688 -25.53 21.40 23.02
CA ASP A 688 -25.44 22.18 21.78
C ASP A 688 -25.05 21.29 20.59
N THR A 689 -25.98 21.11 19.65
CA THR A 689 -25.81 20.22 18.49
C THR A 689 -24.93 20.79 17.39
N LYS A 690 -24.50 22.07 17.46
CA LYS A 690 -23.56 22.64 16.49
C LYS A 690 -22.22 21.87 16.44
N TYR A 691 -21.79 21.31 17.56
CA TYR A 691 -20.56 20.53 17.63
C TYR A 691 -20.69 19.20 16.89
N ILE A 692 -21.87 18.57 16.96
CA ILE A 692 -22.20 17.34 16.22
C ILE A 692 -22.32 17.62 14.72
N ASP A 693 -22.92 18.76 14.36
CA ASP A 693 -23.00 19.22 12.98
C ASP A 693 -21.61 19.34 12.34
N ALA A 694 -20.72 20.11 12.97
CA ALA A 694 -19.35 20.28 12.49
C ALA A 694 -18.58 18.95 12.43
N LEU A 695 -18.76 18.08 13.43
CA LEU A 695 -18.12 16.76 13.50
C LEU A 695 -18.47 15.87 12.30
N HIS A 696 -19.76 15.73 11.99
CA HIS A 696 -20.19 14.87 10.88
C HIS A 696 -20.00 15.52 9.52
N ALA A 697 -20.05 16.85 9.41
CA ALA A 697 -19.68 17.55 8.18
C ALA A 697 -18.20 17.32 7.81
N ASP A 698 -17.30 17.40 8.78
CA ASP A 698 -15.87 17.10 8.59
C ASP A 698 -15.63 15.61 8.27
N GLY A 699 -16.32 14.72 8.99
CA GLY A 699 -16.28 13.27 8.73
C GLY A 699 -16.78 12.89 7.32
N LEU A 700 -17.86 13.51 6.87
CA LEU A 700 -18.42 13.35 5.53
C LEU A 700 -17.43 13.81 4.45
N GLN A 701 -16.90 15.03 4.58
CA GLN A 701 -15.92 15.57 3.64
C GLN A 701 -14.70 14.64 3.51
N ALA A 702 -14.16 14.19 4.65
CA ALA A 702 -12.99 13.32 4.67
C ALA A 702 -13.24 11.97 3.96
N LYS A 703 -14.42 11.36 4.17
CA LYS A 703 -14.79 10.10 3.51
C LYS A 703 -14.97 10.28 2.00
N VAL A 704 -15.67 11.33 1.56
CA VAL A 704 -15.86 11.62 0.13
C VAL A 704 -14.52 11.85 -0.56
N GLN A 705 -13.62 12.64 0.03
CA GLN A 705 -12.30 12.92 -0.54
C GLN A 705 -11.37 11.69 -0.58
N ARG A 706 -11.63 10.67 0.25
CA ARG A 706 -10.86 9.42 0.29
C ARG A 706 -11.54 8.26 -0.44
N ALA A 707 -12.76 8.43 -0.93
CA ALA A 707 -13.57 7.34 -1.49
C ALA A 707 -12.80 6.55 -2.56
N TYR A 708 -12.21 7.23 -3.54
CA TYR A 708 -11.41 6.59 -4.58
C TYR A 708 -10.21 5.81 -4.00
N MET A 709 -9.42 6.43 -3.13
CA MET A 709 -8.24 5.80 -2.51
C MET A 709 -8.59 4.54 -1.73
N ASN A 710 -9.72 4.57 -1.02
CA ASN A 710 -10.21 3.47 -0.19
C ASN A 710 -10.96 2.37 -0.97
N THR A 711 -11.11 2.51 -2.28
CA THR A 711 -11.83 1.56 -3.16
C THR A 711 -10.99 1.23 -4.39
N GLU A 712 -11.18 1.96 -5.49
CA GLU A 712 -10.50 1.78 -6.78
C GLU A 712 -8.99 2.13 -6.77
N GLY A 713 -8.52 2.75 -5.70
CA GLY A 713 -7.12 3.13 -5.48
C GLY A 713 -6.18 1.94 -5.21
N HIS A 714 -6.72 0.74 -5.02
CA HIS A 714 -5.99 -0.51 -4.79
C HIS A 714 -4.99 -0.46 -3.62
N TRP A 715 -5.37 0.18 -2.52
CA TRP A 715 -4.62 0.08 -1.27
C TRP A 715 -4.82 -1.31 -0.64
N TRP A 716 -3.92 -1.68 0.26
CA TRP A 716 -4.06 -2.93 1.03
C TRP A 716 -5.32 -2.87 1.90
N SER A 717 -5.98 -4.01 2.11
CA SER A 717 -7.27 -4.04 2.79
C SER A 717 -7.18 -3.63 4.27
N ASP A 718 -6.01 -3.78 4.90
CA ASP A 718 -5.72 -3.27 6.25
C ASP A 718 -5.46 -1.75 6.30
N ARG A 719 -5.34 -1.08 5.13
CA ARG A 719 -5.06 0.36 4.99
C ARG A 719 -6.21 1.17 4.43
N VAL A 720 -7.38 0.55 4.24
CA VAL A 720 -8.60 1.24 3.82
C VAL A 720 -9.60 1.33 4.96
N GLU A 721 -10.08 2.54 5.22
CA GLU A 721 -11.06 2.77 6.28
C GLU A 721 -12.05 3.88 5.94
N ALA A 722 -13.30 3.69 6.37
CA ALA A 722 -14.29 4.74 6.50
C ALA A 722 -14.58 4.94 8.01
N PRO A 723 -13.80 5.79 8.70
CA PRO A 723 -13.84 5.88 10.16
C PRO A 723 -15.25 6.14 10.69
N SER A 724 -15.70 5.27 11.60
CA SER A 724 -17.06 5.29 12.16
C SER A 724 -17.10 5.49 13.67
N GLU A 725 -15.95 5.69 14.35
CA GLU A 725 -15.88 5.80 15.82
C GLU A 725 -16.78 6.90 16.39
N PHE A 726 -16.89 8.03 15.69
CA PHE A 726 -17.69 9.16 16.15
C PHE A 726 -19.18 8.95 15.89
N LEU A 727 -19.53 8.25 14.81
CA LEU A 727 -20.89 7.75 14.58
C LEU A 727 -21.28 6.75 15.67
N GLN A 728 -20.39 5.81 16.00
CA GLN A 728 -20.60 4.85 17.08
C GLN A 728 -20.78 5.56 18.43
N ARG A 729 -19.91 6.51 18.80
CA ARG A 729 -20.09 7.27 20.05
C ARG A 729 -21.39 8.05 20.09
N ALA A 730 -21.73 8.75 19.02
CA ALA A 730 -22.94 9.56 18.95
C ALA A 730 -24.21 8.70 19.00
N ARG A 731 -24.22 7.56 18.30
CA ARG A 731 -25.42 6.75 18.11
C ARG A 731 -25.54 5.63 19.15
N LEU A 732 -24.44 4.96 19.51
CA LEU A 732 -24.42 3.80 20.42
C LEU A 732 -24.05 4.17 21.87
N GLY A 733 -23.66 5.42 22.14
CA GLY A 733 -23.16 5.88 23.45
C GLY A 733 -21.69 5.56 23.71
N GLY A 734 -21.01 4.90 22.77
CA GLY A 734 -19.61 4.49 22.88
C GLY A 734 -19.17 3.73 21.64
N ILE A 735 -17.90 3.34 21.59
CA ILE A 735 -17.35 2.57 20.48
C ILE A 735 -17.60 1.09 20.75
N ALA A 736 -18.22 0.39 19.81
CA ALA A 736 -18.34 -1.06 19.87
C ALA A 736 -17.03 -1.71 19.43
N LEU A 737 -16.60 -1.42 18.20
CA LEU A 737 -15.34 -1.91 17.66
C LEU A 737 -14.77 -0.91 16.64
N LYS A 738 -13.47 -0.73 16.71
CA LYS A 738 -12.60 -0.15 15.69
C LYS A 738 -11.28 -0.93 15.72
N ARG A 739 -10.55 -0.99 14.61
CA ARG A 739 -9.21 -1.63 14.57
C ARG A 739 -8.36 -1.18 15.76
N ASN A 740 -7.80 -2.15 16.48
CA ASN A 740 -6.98 -2.00 17.70
C ASN A 740 -7.68 -1.33 18.92
N GLN A 741 -9.00 -1.14 18.87
CA GLN A 741 -9.81 -0.72 20.02
C GLN A 741 -10.64 -1.90 20.55
N SER A 742 -9.96 -2.80 21.27
CA SER A 742 -10.47 -4.13 21.61
C SER A 742 -11.43 -4.19 22.81
N TRP A 743 -11.70 -3.07 23.50
CA TRP A 743 -12.65 -3.03 24.63
C TRP A 743 -14.02 -2.52 24.18
N PRO A 744 -15.11 -3.30 24.36
CA PRO A 744 -16.45 -2.86 23.99
C PRO A 744 -16.93 -1.74 24.95
N GLY A 745 -17.20 -0.55 24.41
CA GLY A 745 -17.68 0.60 25.19
C GLY A 745 -19.07 1.12 24.81
N HIS A 746 -19.68 0.60 23.75
CA HIS A 746 -21.05 0.93 23.37
C HIS A 746 -22.07 0.53 24.46
N THR A 747 -23.10 1.35 24.65
CA THR A 747 -24.14 1.14 25.68
C THR A 747 -25.38 0.47 25.11
N VAL A 748 -25.74 0.82 23.88
CA VAL A 748 -26.94 0.32 23.20
C VAL A 748 -26.61 -0.10 21.77
N SER A 749 -27.43 -0.98 21.23
CA SER A 749 -27.49 -1.33 19.81
C SER A 749 -28.96 -1.51 19.41
N TRP A 750 -29.25 -1.45 18.11
CA TRP A 750 -30.62 -1.63 17.62
C TRP A 750 -30.64 -2.20 16.20
N ARG A 751 -31.84 -2.60 15.78
CA ARG A 751 -32.16 -3.05 14.43
C ARG A 751 -33.38 -2.30 13.93
N PHE A 752 -33.43 -2.02 12.63
CA PHE A 752 -34.62 -1.49 11.98
C PHE A 752 -35.37 -2.61 11.26
N ASP A 753 -36.71 -2.55 11.29
CA ASP A 753 -37.58 -3.51 10.59
C ASP A 753 -37.60 -3.31 9.07
N ARG A 754 -37.11 -2.17 8.58
CA ARG A 754 -37.11 -1.80 7.16
C ARG A 754 -35.69 -1.55 6.67
N ASP A 755 -35.39 -2.07 5.49
CA ASP A 755 -34.13 -1.81 4.80
C ASP A 755 -33.94 -0.32 4.53
N GLY A 756 -32.71 0.16 4.66
CA GLY A 756 -32.35 1.58 4.46
C GLY A 756 -32.88 2.55 5.53
N ALA A 757 -33.59 2.08 6.57
CA ALA A 757 -34.11 2.96 7.61
C ALA A 757 -33.01 3.57 8.51
N ALA A 758 -31.86 2.91 8.63
CA ALA A 758 -30.74 3.41 9.43
C ALA A 758 -30.20 4.76 8.95
N GLU A 759 -30.34 5.05 7.65
CA GLU A 759 -29.94 6.31 7.00
C GLU A 759 -31.06 7.37 7.01
N GLN A 760 -32.22 7.05 7.57
CA GLN A 760 -33.37 7.96 7.68
C GLN A 760 -33.53 8.53 9.09
N VAL A 761 -32.78 8.02 10.07
CA VAL A 761 -32.89 8.39 11.48
C VAL A 761 -31.53 8.78 12.02
N ALA A 762 -31.39 10.04 12.43
CA ALA A 762 -30.26 10.51 13.22
C ALA A 762 -30.51 10.23 14.70
N LEU A 763 -29.47 9.82 15.42
CA LEU A 763 -29.55 9.41 16.83
C LEU A 763 -28.43 10.10 17.61
N LEU A 764 -28.78 10.48 18.84
CA LEU A 764 -27.85 11.02 19.82
C LEU A 764 -28.13 10.34 21.15
N VAL A 765 -27.25 9.41 21.51
CA VAL A 765 -27.25 8.75 22.80
C VAL A 765 -26.28 9.49 23.69
N HIS A 766 -26.83 10.18 24.68
CA HIS A 766 -26.05 10.66 25.81
C HIS A 766 -25.67 9.41 26.62
N ALA A 767 -24.37 9.15 26.72
CA ALA A 767 -23.88 7.98 27.45
C ALA A 767 -24.24 8.12 28.94
N PRO A 768 -24.58 7.02 29.64
CA PRO A 768 -25.07 7.05 31.02
C PRO A 768 -24.01 7.47 32.06
#